data_AF-A0A2E2C7T8-F1
#
_entry.id   AF-A0A2E2C7T8-F1
#
_cell.length_a   1.000
_cell.length_b   1.000
_cell.length_c   1.000
_cell.angle_alpha   90.00
_cell.angle_beta   90.00
_cell.angle_gamma   90.00
#
_symmetry.space_group_name_H-M   'P 1'
#
loop_
_entity.id
_entity.type
_entity.pdbx_description
1 polymer ?
#
loop_
_entity_poly.entity_id
_entity_poly.type
_entity_poly.pdbx_seq_one_letter_code
_entity_poly.pdbx_strand_id
1 'polypeptide(L)'
;MKNLDKYRNIGISAHIDSGKTTLTERVLYYSGRIHKVREVRGGDGGATMDSMDLERERGITIASAATQVKWKDTTINIIDTPGHVDFTVEVERSLRVLDGAILVLCSVGGVQSQSLTVDRQMKRYKVPRIAFINKMDRTGADSASVIKQISDKLHVVPLPLQIPMGEGAHFEGVVDLVTMQGITYTGEQGETEVFGEIPEKFKAAAEEARANMLETLSMFSDDLMVALLEEADVPVEDIYKVIREATLSHEITPVMMGTAFKNKGVQTLLDAVVRFLPSPLDREITAIDLDAQQKAIKEGAEDTSSDSFRTKLSHSSDKPLVAMAFKIVDETFGQLTYMRIYQGKLEKGQSYINTRTGNSTRFGRLVRMHADSREDVDCGEAGDIIAAVGMECASGDTFCSGEVNFALESIFVPEPVIRLSIEPLDRDGADRLAKAIQRFNREDPTFHVMTDDETNQTIIAGMGQLHLDVYIERIKREYKVECIIGEPRVAYRETPTIPVEYNHKHKKQTGGSGQYAHVVGKIEPMTVETDGDAYEFVNNISQGRIPREYIPAVDKGFQRALVKGPLCECEVVGVKATLSDGSYHDVDSSEMAFNVAGFNCMRETLKKSNMALLEPIMKLEVEVPEEYQGPVSGHIAQKRGVINTSETRMGTSIFVAEVPLASMFDYANELRSMTQGKGGFSMEFSRYAQVPRNIQEEVVARRLKEKEERMATA
;
A
#
# COMPACT_ATOMS: atom_id res chain seq x y z
N MET A 1 -34.73 7.32 2.38
CA MET A 1 -33.30 7.62 2.54
C MET A 1 -32.68 6.53 3.38
N LYS A 2 -31.55 6.00 2.93
CA LYS A 2 -30.77 5.03 3.70
C LYS A 2 -30.26 5.68 4.98
N ASN A 3 -30.34 4.99 6.12
CA ASN A 3 -29.76 5.50 7.37
C ASN A 3 -28.26 5.20 7.37
N LEU A 4 -27.44 6.18 6.99
CA LEU A 4 -25.99 6.06 6.91
C LEU A 4 -25.32 5.88 8.28
N ASP A 5 -25.97 6.28 9.38
CA ASP A 5 -25.44 6.04 10.74
C ASP A 5 -25.32 4.55 11.05
N LYS A 6 -26.13 3.71 10.38
CA LYS A 6 -26.12 2.25 10.49
C LYS A 6 -25.29 1.57 9.40
N TYR A 7 -24.35 2.29 8.77
CA TYR A 7 -23.39 1.74 7.81
C TYR A 7 -21.98 1.74 8.39
N ARG A 8 -21.21 0.68 8.12
CA ARG A 8 -19.78 0.61 8.42
C ARG A 8 -19.06 0.10 7.18
N ASN A 9 -18.12 0.88 6.66
CA ASN A 9 -17.21 0.44 5.59
C ASN A 9 -15.85 0.15 6.23
N ILE A 10 -15.54 -1.13 6.43
CA ILE A 10 -14.35 -1.54 7.17
C ILE A 10 -13.40 -2.40 6.34
N GLY A 11 -12.11 -2.22 6.55
CA GLY A 11 -11.08 -3.13 6.06
C GLY A 11 -10.56 -4.02 7.17
N ILE A 12 -10.21 -5.25 6.84
CA ILE A 12 -9.43 -6.11 7.74
C ILE A 12 -8.02 -6.18 7.17
N SER A 13 -7.04 -5.71 7.94
CA SER A 13 -5.63 -5.64 7.55
C SER A 13 -4.75 -6.27 8.62
N ALA A 14 -3.71 -6.99 8.19
CA ALA A 14 -2.88 -7.76 9.11
C ALA A 14 -1.53 -8.10 8.47
N HIS A 15 -0.55 -8.49 9.29
CA HIS A 15 0.66 -9.17 8.80
C HIS A 15 0.30 -10.56 8.22
N ILE A 16 1.16 -11.10 7.34
CA ILE A 16 1.03 -12.46 6.80
C ILE A 16 0.80 -13.47 7.93
N ASP A 17 -0.12 -14.43 7.72
CA ASP A 17 -0.46 -15.46 8.70
C ASP A 17 -0.82 -14.90 10.10
N SER A 18 -1.46 -13.73 10.18
CA SER A 18 -2.08 -13.24 11.42
C SER A 18 -3.53 -13.73 11.60
N GLY A 19 -4.04 -14.53 10.65
CA GLY A 19 -5.39 -15.10 10.70
C GLY A 19 -6.51 -14.15 10.21
N LYS A 20 -6.17 -13.21 9.32
CA LYS A 20 -7.09 -12.25 8.70
C LYS A 20 -8.25 -12.95 7.96
N THR A 21 -7.95 -13.78 6.97
CA THR A 21 -8.97 -14.53 6.20
C THR A 21 -9.80 -15.45 7.10
N THR A 22 -9.17 -16.06 8.10
CA THR A 22 -9.89 -16.86 9.12
C THR A 22 -10.87 -16.01 9.90
N LEU A 23 -10.48 -14.79 10.31
CA LEU A 23 -11.37 -13.85 10.99
C LEU A 23 -12.54 -13.45 10.08
N THR A 24 -12.27 -13.10 8.82
CA THR A 24 -13.30 -12.74 7.83
C THR A 24 -14.32 -13.87 7.66
N GLU A 25 -13.86 -15.12 7.54
CA GLU A 25 -14.72 -16.30 7.41
C GLU A 25 -15.63 -16.49 8.64
N ARG A 26 -15.10 -16.25 9.86
CA ARG A 26 -15.92 -16.28 11.09
C ARG A 26 -16.95 -15.15 11.14
N VAL A 27 -16.59 -13.95 10.67
CA VAL A 27 -17.55 -12.83 10.56
C VAL A 27 -18.69 -13.18 9.60
N LEU A 28 -18.38 -13.80 8.46
CA LEU A 28 -19.41 -14.28 7.52
C LEU A 28 -20.33 -15.34 8.15
N TYR A 29 -19.78 -16.24 8.96
CA TYR A 29 -20.54 -17.28 9.62
C TYR A 29 -21.49 -16.72 10.68
N TYR A 30 -20.99 -15.89 11.60
CA TYR A 30 -21.82 -15.34 12.67
C TYR A 30 -22.86 -14.34 12.18
N SER A 31 -22.60 -13.66 11.06
CA SER A 31 -23.62 -12.82 10.41
C SER A 31 -24.66 -13.61 9.61
N GLY A 32 -24.59 -14.95 9.61
CA GLY A 32 -25.54 -15.84 8.94
C GLY A 32 -25.36 -15.90 7.42
N ARG A 33 -24.24 -15.42 6.87
CA ARG A 33 -23.98 -15.43 5.42
C ARG A 33 -23.45 -16.76 4.91
N ILE A 34 -22.66 -17.47 5.71
CA ILE A 34 -22.21 -18.83 5.38
C ILE A 34 -22.71 -19.82 6.43
N HIS A 35 -23.05 -21.04 5.99
CA HIS A 35 -23.58 -22.09 6.88
C HIS A 35 -22.51 -23.05 7.40
N LYS A 36 -21.31 -23.06 6.81
CA LYS A 36 -20.18 -23.90 7.23
C LYS A 36 -18.90 -23.09 7.11
N VAL A 37 -18.08 -23.11 8.15
CA VAL A 37 -16.77 -22.47 8.11
C VAL A 37 -15.74 -23.38 7.45
N ARG A 38 -14.91 -22.81 6.58
CA ARG A 38 -13.81 -23.49 5.91
C ARG A 38 -12.47 -22.92 6.34
N GLU A 39 -11.45 -23.77 6.35
CA GLU A 39 -10.08 -23.35 6.67
C GLU A 39 -9.29 -23.06 5.40
N VAL A 40 -8.42 -22.05 5.45
CA VAL A 40 -7.59 -21.58 4.33
C VAL A 40 -6.68 -22.71 3.79
N ARG A 41 -6.17 -23.59 4.66
CA ARG A 41 -5.29 -24.73 4.28
C ARG A 41 -5.95 -26.10 4.47
N GLY A 42 -7.28 -26.15 4.59
CA GLY A 42 -8.02 -27.38 4.79
C GLY A 42 -8.27 -28.14 3.47
N GLY A 43 -8.43 -29.47 3.55
CA GLY A 43 -8.76 -30.32 2.39
C GLY A 43 -10.14 -30.07 1.75
N ASP A 44 -10.97 -29.23 2.37
CA ASP A 44 -12.37 -28.93 1.97
C ASP A 44 -12.49 -27.74 0.97
N GLY A 45 -11.41 -27.40 0.24
CA GLY A 45 -11.48 -26.47 -0.90
C GLY A 45 -11.25 -24.97 -0.61
N GLY A 46 -10.57 -24.63 0.49
CA GLY A 46 -10.15 -23.25 0.82
C GLY A 46 -11.24 -22.36 1.45
N ALA A 47 -10.85 -21.18 1.94
CA ALA A 47 -11.77 -20.19 2.50
C ALA A 47 -12.62 -19.50 1.41
N THR A 48 -13.80 -19.00 1.77
CA THR A 48 -14.76 -18.44 0.79
C THR A 48 -14.24 -17.15 0.13
N MET A 49 -13.39 -16.40 0.84
CA MET A 49 -12.84 -15.13 0.33
C MET A 49 -11.65 -15.31 -0.65
N ASP A 50 -11.02 -16.49 -0.65
CA ASP A 50 -9.91 -16.81 -1.56
C ASP A 50 -10.50 -17.48 -2.82
N SER A 51 -10.89 -16.65 -3.78
CA SER A 51 -11.61 -17.07 -4.99
C SER A 51 -10.67 -17.60 -6.08
N MET A 52 -9.41 -17.16 -6.10
CA MET A 52 -8.45 -17.58 -7.12
C MET A 52 -7.79 -18.91 -6.76
N ASP A 53 -7.58 -19.78 -7.75
CA ASP A 53 -6.89 -21.06 -7.54
C ASP A 53 -5.50 -20.89 -6.91
N LEU A 54 -4.77 -19.82 -7.31
CA LEU A 54 -3.47 -19.45 -6.76
C LEU A 54 -3.52 -19.06 -5.27
N GLU A 55 -4.59 -18.39 -4.83
CA GLU A 55 -4.79 -18.02 -3.41
C GLU A 55 -4.99 -19.27 -2.57
N ARG A 56 -5.79 -20.23 -3.06
CA ARG A 56 -6.04 -21.51 -2.38
C ARG A 56 -4.79 -22.41 -2.34
N GLU A 57 -4.04 -22.47 -3.43
CA GLU A 57 -2.79 -23.25 -3.51
C GLU A 57 -1.70 -22.72 -2.57
N ARG A 58 -1.55 -21.38 -2.50
CA ARG A 58 -0.50 -20.74 -1.69
C ARG A 58 -0.95 -20.41 -0.26
N GLY A 59 -2.27 -20.40 0.00
CA GLY A 59 -2.88 -20.04 1.28
C GLY A 59 -2.62 -18.58 1.67
N ILE A 60 -2.66 -17.67 0.69
CA ILE A 60 -2.48 -16.22 0.86
C ILE A 60 -3.56 -15.47 0.08
N THR A 61 -4.02 -14.34 0.61
CA THR A 61 -4.91 -13.40 -0.11
C THR A 61 -4.06 -12.52 -1.04
N ILE A 62 -4.39 -12.52 -2.32
CA ILE A 62 -3.68 -11.78 -3.37
C ILE A 62 -4.49 -10.55 -3.77
N ALA A 63 -5.80 -10.70 -3.99
CA ALA A 63 -6.69 -9.61 -4.38
C ALA A 63 -7.67 -9.26 -3.25
N SER A 64 -8.01 -7.97 -3.11
CA SER A 64 -8.90 -7.55 -2.01
C SER A 64 -10.34 -8.02 -2.26
N ALA A 65 -10.92 -8.84 -1.39
CA ALA A 65 -12.30 -9.33 -1.56
C ALA A 65 -13.30 -8.43 -0.81
N ALA A 66 -14.37 -8.00 -1.49
CA ALA A 66 -15.41 -7.14 -0.91
C ALA A 66 -16.70 -7.94 -0.68
N THR A 67 -17.26 -7.83 0.53
CA THR A 67 -18.51 -8.50 0.91
C THR A 67 -19.34 -7.62 1.85
N GLN A 68 -20.64 -7.86 1.90
CA GLN A 68 -21.55 -7.14 2.80
C GLN A 68 -22.21 -8.12 3.76
N VAL A 69 -22.19 -7.78 5.05
CA VAL A 69 -22.85 -8.53 6.11
C VAL A 69 -23.80 -7.63 6.88
N LYS A 70 -24.75 -8.24 7.59
CA LYS A 70 -25.61 -7.53 8.54
C LYS A 70 -25.28 -8.04 9.94
N TRP A 71 -24.91 -7.14 10.84
CA TRP A 71 -24.69 -7.45 12.25
C TRP A 71 -25.64 -6.60 13.08
N LYS A 72 -26.56 -7.27 13.78
CA LYS A 72 -27.69 -6.62 14.46
C LYS A 72 -28.45 -5.72 13.46
N ASP A 73 -28.58 -4.44 13.77
CA ASP A 73 -29.23 -3.44 12.92
C ASP A 73 -28.30 -2.73 11.93
N THR A 74 -27.01 -3.07 11.93
CA THR A 74 -25.97 -2.35 11.18
C THR A 74 -25.54 -3.14 9.95
N THR A 75 -25.40 -2.43 8.82
CA THR A 75 -24.85 -3.00 7.58
C THR A 75 -23.36 -2.76 7.56
N ILE A 76 -22.57 -3.83 7.40
CA ILE A 76 -21.11 -3.76 7.41
C ILE A 76 -20.62 -4.22 6.02
N ASN A 77 -19.96 -3.32 5.30
CA ASN A 77 -19.20 -3.64 4.11
C ASN A 77 -17.77 -3.96 4.55
N ILE A 78 -17.30 -5.15 4.24
CA ILE A 78 -15.98 -5.66 4.61
C ILE A 78 -15.14 -5.76 3.35
N ILE A 79 -13.95 -5.18 3.40
CA ILE A 79 -12.90 -5.42 2.40
C ILE A 79 -11.79 -6.21 3.09
N ASP A 80 -11.58 -7.44 2.65
CA ASP A 80 -10.48 -8.27 3.11
C ASP A 80 -9.22 -7.92 2.32
N THR A 81 -8.23 -7.28 2.95
CA THR A 81 -7.06 -6.70 2.26
C THR A 81 -5.89 -7.68 2.26
N PRO A 82 -5.07 -7.80 1.20
CA PRO A 82 -3.87 -8.64 1.21
C PRO A 82 -2.94 -8.34 2.39
N GLY A 83 -2.33 -9.38 2.96
CA GLY A 83 -1.38 -9.22 4.07
C GLY A 83 0.07 -9.12 3.61
N HIS A 84 0.35 -9.39 2.32
CA HIS A 84 1.71 -9.50 1.80
C HIS A 84 2.22 -8.18 1.22
N VAL A 85 3.50 -7.89 1.43
CA VAL A 85 4.23 -6.70 0.97
C VAL A 85 4.15 -6.46 -0.54
N ASP A 86 4.31 -7.52 -1.32
CA ASP A 86 4.15 -7.54 -2.78
C ASP A 86 2.80 -7.02 -3.29
N PHE A 87 1.75 -7.03 -2.45
CA PHE A 87 0.41 -6.52 -2.80
C PHE A 87 0.04 -5.26 -1.99
N THR A 88 1.03 -4.46 -1.60
CA THR A 88 0.83 -3.21 -0.84
C THR A 88 -0.15 -2.24 -1.51
N VAL A 89 -0.14 -2.15 -2.84
CA VAL A 89 -1.07 -1.30 -3.60
C VAL A 89 -2.54 -1.70 -3.43
N GLU A 90 -2.83 -2.98 -3.20
CA GLU A 90 -4.19 -3.45 -2.90
C GLU A 90 -4.65 -2.95 -1.52
N VAL A 91 -3.72 -2.88 -0.57
CA VAL A 91 -3.97 -2.32 0.77
C VAL A 91 -4.17 -0.80 0.68
N GLU A 92 -3.32 -0.08 -0.08
CA GLU A 92 -3.47 1.37 -0.33
C GLU A 92 -4.84 1.70 -0.93
N ARG A 93 -5.24 0.96 -1.98
CA ARG A 93 -6.54 1.09 -2.65
C ARG A 93 -7.70 0.86 -1.70
N SER A 94 -7.61 -0.20 -0.90
CA SER A 94 -8.65 -0.53 0.05
C SER A 94 -8.77 0.55 1.13
N LEU A 95 -7.66 0.91 1.80
CA LEU A 95 -7.69 1.88 2.89
C LEU A 95 -8.19 3.27 2.47
N ARG A 96 -7.90 3.71 1.24
CA ARG A 96 -8.42 4.98 0.69
C ARG A 96 -9.95 5.02 0.61
N VAL A 97 -10.56 3.86 0.42
CA VAL A 97 -12.00 3.64 0.18
C VAL A 97 -12.73 3.26 1.45
N LEU A 98 -12.03 3.00 2.55
CA LEU A 98 -12.64 2.55 3.79
C LEU A 98 -12.87 3.71 4.76
N ASP A 99 -13.85 3.54 5.64
CA ASP A 99 -14.12 4.51 6.70
C ASP A 99 -13.40 4.12 7.97
N GLY A 100 -13.33 2.84 8.30
CA GLY A 100 -12.57 2.31 9.44
C GLY A 100 -11.79 1.05 9.08
N ALA A 101 -10.96 0.57 10.00
CA ALA A 101 -10.22 -0.66 9.81
C ALA A 101 -10.06 -1.50 11.08
N ILE A 102 -9.85 -2.79 10.90
CA ILE A 102 -9.43 -3.73 11.94
C ILE A 102 -7.98 -4.09 11.66
N LEU A 103 -7.08 -3.72 12.57
CA LEU A 103 -5.69 -4.11 12.54
C LEU A 103 -5.52 -5.40 13.34
N VAL A 104 -5.37 -6.52 12.64
CA VAL A 104 -5.19 -7.84 13.27
C VAL A 104 -3.72 -8.06 13.59
N LEU A 105 -3.41 -8.35 14.85
CA LEU A 105 -2.07 -8.62 15.34
C LEU A 105 -2.00 -10.04 15.91
N CYS A 106 -0.87 -10.73 15.72
CA CYS A 106 -0.65 -12.05 16.30
C CYS A 106 -0.28 -11.92 17.78
N SER A 107 -0.92 -12.70 18.66
CA SER A 107 -0.62 -12.76 20.11
C SER A 107 0.83 -13.14 20.44
N VAL A 108 1.52 -13.83 19.52
CA VAL A 108 2.92 -14.28 19.67
C VAL A 108 3.87 -13.32 18.94
N GLY A 109 3.60 -13.05 17.65
CA GLY A 109 4.46 -12.22 16.81
C GLY A 109 4.42 -10.72 17.14
N GLY A 110 3.31 -10.25 17.70
CA GLY A 110 3.10 -8.85 18.05
C GLY A 110 3.13 -7.91 16.86
N VAL A 111 3.77 -6.75 17.03
CA VAL A 111 3.88 -5.73 15.96
C VAL A 111 5.10 -6.02 15.10
N GLN A 112 4.83 -6.38 13.85
CA GLN A 112 5.79 -6.73 12.81
C GLN A 112 5.93 -5.60 11.77
N SER A 113 6.95 -5.63 10.92
CA SER A 113 7.24 -4.63 9.87
C SER A 113 6.05 -4.33 8.97
N GLN A 114 5.35 -5.35 8.50
CA GLN A 114 4.15 -5.10 7.69
C GLN A 114 3.03 -4.43 8.50
N SER A 115 2.94 -4.69 9.81
CA SER A 115 1.99 -3.99 10.68
C SER A 115 2.33 -2.49 10.77
N LEU A 116 3.63 -2.14 10.76
CA LEU A 116 4.08 -0.74 10.69
C LEU A 116 3.74 -0.09 9.35
N THR A 117 3.87 -0.81 8.24
CA THR A 117 3.54 -0.29 6.91
C THR A 117 2.04 -0.09 6.76
N VAL A 118 1.22 -1.06 7.20
CA VAL A 118 -0.23 -0.90 7.28
C VAL A 118 -0.61 0.25 8.23
N ASP A 119 0.08 0.40 9.36
CA ASP A 119 -0.13 1.54 10.27
C ASP A 119 0.15 2.89 9.59
N ARG A 120 1.26 3.01 8.86
CA ARG A 120 1.60 4.22 8.09
C ARG A 120 0.55 4.53 7.03
N GLN A 121 0.04 3.51 6.34
CA GLN A 121 -1.03 3.66 5.35
C GLN A 121 -2.34 4.12 6.00
N MET A 122 -2.72 3.52 7.14
CA MET A 122 -3.88 3.96 7.92
C MET A 122 -3.73 5.41 8.39
N LYS A 123 -2.54 5.81 8.85
CA LYS A 123 -2.23 7.21 9.23
C LYS A 123 -2.31 8.16 8.03
N ARG A 124 -1.78 7.78 6.87
CA ARG A 124 -1.81 8.57 5.64
C ARG A 124 -3.24 8.92 5.22
N TYR A 125 -4.13 7.93 5.20
CA TYR A 125 -5.54 8.13 4.86
C TYR A 125 -6.41 8.51 6.07
N LYS A 126 -5.78 8.73 7.22
CA LYS A 126 -6.43 9.01 8.50
C LYS A 126 -7.59 8.04 8.73
N VAL A 127 -7.39 6.73 8.75
CA VAL A 127 -8.47 5.73 8.92
C VAL A 127 -8.55 5.31 10.40
N PRO A 128 -9.67 5.53 11.11
CA PRO A 128 -9.85 5.08 12.49
C PRO A 128 -9.81 3.55 12.55
N ARG A 129 -9.29 3.02 13.65
CA ARG A 129 -9.04 1.58 13.71
C ARG A 129 -9.25 0.98 15.08
N ILE A 130 -9.54 -0.32 15.07
CA ILE A 130 -9.53 -1.20 16.24
C ILE A 130 -8.40 -2.19 16.05
N ALA A 131 -7.60 -2.43 17.08
CA ALA A 131 -6.62 -3.51 17.09
C ALA A 131 -7.29 -4.80 17.60
N PHE A 132 -7.07 -5.92 16.91
CA PHE A 132 -7.55 -7.24 17.35
C PHE A 132 -6.37 -8.19 17.51
N ILE A 133 -6.07 -8.55 18.76
CA ILE A 133 -5.03 -9.54 19.09
C ILE A 133 -5.60 -10.93 18.88
N ASN A 134 -5.20 -11.58 17.80
CA ASN A 134 -5.67 -12.89 17.38
C ASN A 134 -4.71 -14.00 17.83
N LYS A 135 -5.14 -15.26 17.68
CA LYS A 135 -4.37 -16.47 17.99
C LYS A 135 -3.99 -16.59 19.48
N MET A 136 -4.85 -16.09 20.38
CA MET A 136 -4.67 -16.24 21.84
C MET A 136 -4.58 -17.70 22.31
N ASP A 137 -4.90 -18.65 21.45
CA ASP A 137 -4.81 -20.08 21.70
C ASP A 137 -3.41 -20.69 21.47
N ARG A 138 -2.46 -19.94 20.92
CA ARG A 138 -1.08 -20.41 20.68
C ARG A 138 -0.26 -20.43 21.96
N THR A 139 0.66 -21.39 22.06
CA THR A 139 1.70 -21.39 23.09
C THR A 139 2.56 -20.13 22.96
N GLY A 140 2.75 -19.41 24.08
CA GLY A 140 3.48 -18.15 24.10
C GLY A 140 2.66 -16.92 23.71
N ALA A 141 1.32 -17.04 23.66
CA ALA A 141 0.43 -15.89 23.49
C ALA A 141 0.57 -14.92 24.67
N ASP A 142 0.91 -13.65 24.39
CA ASP A 142 1.11 -12.61 25.41
C ASP A 142 0.45 -11.30 24.96
N SER A 143 -0.81 -11.10 25.36
CA SER A 143 -1.56 -9.90 24.97
C SER A 143 -0.99 -8.61 25.56
N ALA A 144 -0.41 -8.65 26.77
CA ALA A 144 0.13 -7.48 27.44
C ALA A 144 1.37 -6.93 26.72
N SER A 145 2.25 -7.83 26.27
CA SER A 145 3.41 -7.48 25.45
C SER A 145 2.99 -6.88 24.09
N VAL A 146 1.94 -7.41 23.47
CA VAL A 146 1.42 -6.87 22.19
C VAL A 146 0.85 -5.46 22.39
N ILE A 147 0.08 -5.23 23.46
CA ILE A 147 -0.44 -3.90 23.82
C ILE A 147 0.71 -2.91 24.00
N LYS A 148 1.76 -3.30 24.73
CA LYS A 148 2.94 -2.45 24.91
C LYS A 148 3.61 -2.12 23.57
N GLN A 149 3.75 -3.08 22.68
CA GLN A 149 4.32 -2.86 21.35
C GLN A 149 3.47 -1.95 20.46
N ILE A 150 2.15 -1.95 20.60
CA ILE A 150 1.28 -1.00 19.89
C ILE A 150 1.69 0.44 20.28
N SER A 151 1.91 0.69 21.58
CA SER A 151 2.42 1.98 22.05
C SER A 151 3.85 2.25 21.55
N ASP A 152 4.78 1.35 21.81
CA ASP A 152 6.22 1.58 21.60
C ASP A 152 6.60 1.66 20.12
N LYS A 153 5.99 0.82 19.27
CA LYS A 153 6.36 0.67 17.85
C LYS A 153 5.42 1.41 16.91
N LEU A 154 4.09 1.37 17.15
CA LEU A 154 3.13 2.09 16.30
C LEU A 154 2.96 3.54 16.75
N HIS A 155 3.46 3.94 17.92
CA HIS A 155 3.32 5.29 18.46
C HIS A 155 1.85 5.76 18.51
N VAL A 156 0.97 4.86 18.94
CA VAL A 156 -0.46 5.17 19.17
C VAL A 156 -0.84 4.72 20.57
N VAL A 157 -1.80 5.41 21.17
CA VAL A 157 -2.28 5.08 22.52
C VAL A 157 -3.19 3.86 22.44
N PRO A 158 -2.76 2.67 22.91
CA PRO A 158 -3.65 1.53 22.96
C PRO A 158 -4.65 1.72 24.11
N LEU A 159 -5.93 1.41 23.87
CA LEU A 159 -6.94 1.34 24.92
C LEU A 159 -7.45 -0.11 25.03
N PRO A 160 -6.88 -0.93 25.93
CA PRO A 160 -7.37 -2.29 26.18
C PRO A 160 -8.81 -2.24 26.69
N LEU A 161 -9.74 -2.86 25.95
CA LEU A 161 -11.13 -3.01 26.39
C LEU A 161 -11.41 -4.36 27.03
N GLN A 162 -10.45 -5.29 26.92
CA GLN A 162 -10.58 -6.66 27.35
C GLN A 162 -9.33 -7.14 28.09
N ILE A 163 -9.51 -8.11 28.99
CA ILE A 163 -8.40 -8.94 29.52
C ILE A 163 -8.66 -10.42 29.21
N PRO A 164 -7.63 -11.24 28.95
CA PRO A 164 -7.81 -12.64 28.62
C PRO A 164 -8.10 -13.49 29.86
N MET A 165 -9.05 -14.42 29.76
CA MET A 165 -9.25 -15.47 30.76
C MET A 165 -8.49 -16.73 30.34
N GLY A 166 -7.27 -16.85 30.87
CA GLY A 166 -6.32 -17.92 30.50
C GLY A 166 -5.51 -17.57 29.24
N GLU A 167 -4.56 -18.44 28.87
CA GLU A 167 -3.66 -18.24 27.74
C GLU A 167 -3.38 -19.58 27.04
N GLY A 168 -3.06 -19.52 25.75
CA GLY A 168 -2.70 -20.69 24.94
C GLY A 168 -3.80 -21.75 24.94
N ALA A 169 -3.45 -22.98 25.29
CA ALA A 169 -4.42 -24.08 25.33
C ALA A 169 -5.58 -23.85 26.31
N HIS A 170 -5.36 -23.04 27.36
CA HIS A 170 -6.32 -22.74 28.42
C HIS A 170 -7.08 -21.42 28.21
N PHE A 171 -7.01 -20.83 27.02
CA PHE A 171 -7.79 -19.63 26.72
C PHE A 171 -9.29 -19.96 26.66
N GLU A 172 -10.03 -19.49 27.68
CA GLU A 172 -11.45 -19.80 27.87
C GLU A 172 -12.37 -18.71 27.32
N GLY A 173 -11.97 -17.45 27.46
CA GLY A 173 -12.77 -16.28 27.07
C GLY A 173 -12.06 -14.96 27.40
N VAL A 174 -12.84 -13.89 27.50
CA VAL A 174 -12.34 -12.53 27.79
C VAL A 174 -13.20 -11.87 28.86
N VAL A 175 -12.64 -10.97 29.65
CA VAL A 175 -13.43 -10.07 30.51
C VAL A 175 -13.57 -8.74 29.79
N ASP A 176 -14.78 -8.22 29.69
CA ASP A 176 -15.06 -6.87 29.17
C ASP A 176 -14.89 -5.85 30.31
N LEU A 177 -13.96 -4.90 30.13
CA LEU A 177 -13.62 -3.89 31.13
C LEU A 177 -14.65 -2.75 31.21
N VAL A 178 -15.49 -2.58 30.18
CA VAL A 178 -16.52 -1.54 30.18
C VAL A 178 -17.70 -1.96 31.03
N THR A 179 -18.20 -3.19 30.81
CA THR A 179 -19.35 -3.75 31.56
C THR A 179 -18.94 -4.50 32.82
N MET A 180 -17.65 -4.82 32.99
CA MET A 180 -17.11 -5.66 34.07
C MET A 180 -17.76 -7.04 34.13
N GLN A 181 -17.87 -7.70 32.98
CA GLN A 181 -18.44 -9.05 32.87
C GLN A 181 -17.47 -10.02 32.20
N GLY A 182 -17.46 -11.26 32.69
CA GLY A 182 -16.74 -12.37 32.04
C GLY A 182 -17.55 -12.89 30.85
N ILE A 183 -16.91 -13.00 29.69
CA ILE A 183 -17.52 -13.49 28.45
C ILE A 183 -16.85 -14.80 28.07
N THR A 184 -17.64 -15.87 28.10
CA THR A 184 -17.25 -17.20 27.60
C THR A 184 -18.10 -17.58 26.39
N TYR A 185 -17.63 -18.56 25.62
CA TYR A 185 -18.25 -18.93 24.35
C TYR A 185 -18.66 -20.40 24.39
N THR A 186 -19.91 -20.68 24.04
CA THR A 186 -20.49 -22.04 24.03
C THR A 186 -21.07 -22.37 22.66
N GLY A 187 -21.31 -23.66 22.41
CA GLY A 187 -21.71 -24.20 21.11
C GLY A 187 -20.53 -24.76 20.31
N GLU A 188 -20.83 -25.62 19.33
CA GLU A 188 -19.81 -26.34 18.54
C GLU A 188 -18.87 -25.40 17.79
N GLN A 189 -19.40 -24.26 17.32
CA GLN A 189 -18.65 -23.20 16.67
C GLN A 189 -18.66 -21.89 17.47
N GLY A 190 -18.81 -21.93 18.79
CA GLY A 190 -18.76 -20.72 19.64
C GLY A 190 -19.87 -19.72 19.38
N GLU A 191 -21.04 -20.18 18.90
CA GLU A 191 -22.16 -19.36 18.44
C GLU A 191 -22.82 -18.54 19.55
N THR A 192 -22.80 -19.04 20.80
CA THR A 192 -23.52 -18.42 21.92
C THR A 192 -22.54 -17.81 22.93
N GLU A 193 -22.62 -16.50 23.08
CA GLU A 193 -21.92 -15.73 24.11
C GLU A 193 -22.62 -15.92 25.47
N VAL A 194 -21.87 -16.32 26.48
CA VAL A 194 -22.35 -16.47 27.86
C VAL A 194 -21.68 -15.40 28.70
N PHE A 195 -22.49 -14.40 29.08
CA PHE A 195 -22.11 -13.34 29.99
C PHE A 195 -22.30 -13.81 31.43
N GLY A 196 -21.25 -13.70 32.24
CA GLY A 196 -21.25 -14.12 33.63
C GLY A 196 -20.39 -13.23 34.52
N GLU A 197 -20.34 -13.56 35.80
CA GLU A 197 -19.46 -12.90 36.75
C GLU A 197 -17.98 -13.20 36.44
N ILE A 198 -17.10 -12.24 36.72
CA ILE A 198 -15.66 -12.41 36.55
C ILE A 198 -15.16 -13.45 37.56
N PRO A 199 -14.45 -14.51 37.14
CA PRO A 199 -13.87 -15.47 38.07
C PRO A 199 -12.93 -14.78 39.06
N GLU A 200 -12.96 -15.20 40.33
CA GLU A 200 -12.23 -14.56 41.43
C GLU A 200 -10.73 -14.37 41.14
N LYS A 201 -10.12 -15.33 40.42
CA LYS A 201 -8.73 -15.28 39.97
C LYS A 201 -8.40 -14.05 39.11
N PHE A 202 -9.34 -13.56 38.30
CA PHE A 202 -9.12 -12.47 37.35
C PHE A 202 -9.69 -11.13 37.83
N LYS A 203 -10.45 -11.13 38.93
CA LYS A 203 -11.17 -9.94 39.41
C LYS A 203 -10.25 -8.77 39.77
N ALA A 204 -9.19 -9.03 40.54
CA ALA A 204 -8.24 -7.99 40.93
C ALA A 204 -7.53 -7.37 39.70
N ALA A 205 -7.12 -8.20 38.74
CA ALA A 205 -6.51 -7.74 37.50
C ALA A 205 -7.49 -6.94 36.62
N ALA A 206 -8.78 -7.31 36.61
CA ALA A 206 -9.82 -6.58 35.90
C ALA A 206 -10.08 -5.19 36.51
N GLU A 207 -10.11 -5.10 37.84
CA GLU A 207 -10.30 -3.83 38.56
C GLU A 207 -9.13 -2.86 38.30
N GLU A 208 -7.89 -3.35 38.35
CA GLU A 208 -6.70 -2.57 38.00
C GLU A 208 -6.70 -2.14 36.53
N ALA A 209 -6.99 -3.06 35.61
CA ALA A 209 -7.06 -2.75 34.18
C ALA A 209 -8.17 -1.75 33.85
N ARG A 210 -9.33 -1.84 34.52
CA ARG A 210 -10.42 -0.87 34.37
C ARG A 210 -10.03 0.51 34.88
N ALA A 211 -9.35 0.59 36.03
CA ALA A 211 -8.86 1.87 36.56
C ALA A 211 -7.91 2.54 35.56
N ASN A 212 -6.92 1.80 35.04
CA ASN A 212 -6.00 2.30 34.02
C ASN A 212 -6.70 2.73 32.72
N MET A 213 -7.73 1.97 32.29
CA MET A 213 -8.54 2.30 31.12
C MET A 213 -9.29 3.63 31.32
N LEU A 214 -9.92 3.82 32.49
CA LEU A 214 -10.64 5.05 32.82
C LEU A 214 -9.70 6.25 32.98
N GLU A 215 -8.53 6.06 33.61
CA GLU A 215 -7.50 7.10 33.71
C GLU A 215 -7.06 7.56 32.32
N THR A 216 -6.84 6.62 31.40
CA THR A 216 -6.49 6.94 30.01
C THR A 216 -7.61 7.71 29.31
N LEU A 217 -8.88 7.30 29.49
CA LEU A 217 -10.03 7.98 28.90
C LEU A 217 -10.25 9.39 29.46
N SER A 218 -9.87 9.63 30.71
CA SER A 218 -10.01 10.94 31.35
C SER A 218 -9.17 12.03 30.69
N MET A 219 -8.08 11.65 30.03
CA MET A 219 -7.25 12.57 29.24
C MET A 219 -7.98 13.15 28.01
N PHE A 220 -9.08 12.53 27.59
CA PHE A 220 -9.85 12.90 26.39
C PHE A 220 -11.24 13.47 26.71
N SER A 221 -11.64 13.52 27.99
CA SER A 221 -12.94 14.04 28.39
C SER A 221 -12.88 14.65 29.79
N ASP A 222 -13.13 15.96 29.85
CA ASP A 222 -13.18 16.74 31.09
C ASP A 222 -14.25 16.18 32.06
N ASP A 223 -15.41 15.77 31.54
CA ASP A 223 -16.50 15.22 32.34
C ASP A 223 -16.09 13.90 33.03
N LEU A 224 -15.38 13.02 32.31
CA LEU A 224 -14.83 11.78 32.86
C LEU A 224 -13.73 12.07 33.90
N MET A 225 -12.88 13.06 33.65
CA MET A 225 -11.84 13.47 34.59
C MET A 225 -12.44 13.96 35.91
N VAL A 226 -13.47 14.81 35.84
CA VAL A 226 -14.18 15.30 37.04
C VAL A 226 -14.83 14.13 37.79
N ALA A 227 -15.54 13.24 37.07
CA ALA A 227 -16.18 12.08 37.70
C ALA A 227 -15.18 11.16 38.42
N LEU A 228 -13.99 10.93 37.84
CA LEU A 228 -12.94 10.13 38.48
C LEU A 228 -12.32 10.82 39.70
N LEU A 229 -12.09 12.14 39.64
CA LEU A 229 -11.56 12.91 40.77
C LEU A 229 -12.54 12.96 41.95
N GLU A 230 -13.84 12.92 41.67
CA GLU A 230 -14.91 12.89 42.67
C GLU A 230 -15.23 11.46 43.15
N GLU A 231 -14.52 10.43 42.67
CA GLU A 231 -14.81 9.01 42.91
C GLU A 231 -16.27 8.62 42.60
N ALA A 232 -16.87 9.28 41.60
CA ALA A 232 -18.25 9.05 41.18
C ALA A 232 -18.35 7.88 40.18
N ASP A 233 -19.47 7.15 40.24
CA ASP A 233 -19.75 6.07 39.29
C ASP A 233 -19.98 6.64 37.88
N VAL A 234 -19.15 6.20 36.93
CA VAL A 234 -19.27 6.60 35.52
C VAL A 234 -20.27 5.69 34.79
N PRO A 235 -21.33 6.23 34.17
CA PRO A 235 -22.26 5.46 33.35
C PRO A 235 -21.56 4.79 32.16
N VAL A 236 -21.89 3.52 31.90
CA VAL A 236 -21.34 2.74 30.78
C VAL A 236 -21.54 3.41 29.42
N GLU A 237 -22.67 4.09 29.21
CA GLU A 237 -22.95 4.79 27.95
C GLU A 237 -22.01 5.99 27.72
N ASP A 238 -21.58 6.67 28.78
CA ASP A 238 -20.66 7.80 28.65
C ASP A 238 -19.24 7.30 28.35
N ILE A 239 -18.83 6.16 28.94
CA ILE A 239 -17.58 5.47 28.57
C ILE A 239 -17.60 5.15 27.07
N TYR A 240 -18.70 4.59 26.55
CA TYR A 240 -18.79 4.27 25.12
C TYR A 240 -18.70 5.50 24.21
N LYS A 241 -19.31 6.62 24.58
CA LYS A 241 -19.23 7.86 23.81
C LYS A 241 -17.80 8.37 23.73
N VAL A 242 -17.10 8.44 24.86
CA VAL A 242 -15.71 8.95 24.88
C VAL A 242 -14.78 8.03 24.10
N ILE A 243 -14.91 6.70 24.25
CA ILE A 243 -14.14 5.77 23.42
C ILE A 243 -14.39 6.02 21.94
N ARG A 244 -15.65 6.20 21.52
CA ARG A 244 -16.00 6.46 20.12
C ARG A 244 -15.38 7.76 19.63
N GLU A 245 -15.56 8.87 20.36
CA GLU A 245 -15.02 10.18 19.98
C GLU A 245 -13.50 10.15 19.85
N ALA A 246 -12.80 9.59 20.84
CA ALA A 246 -11.34 9.47 20.82
C ALA A 246 -10.84 8.48 19.74
N THR A 247 -11.64 7.48 19.35
CA THR A 247 -11.32 6.59 18.22
C THR A 247 -11.45 7.34 16.89
N LEU A 248 -12.51 8.15 16.74
CA LEU A 248 -12.76 8.94 15.53
C LEU A 248 -11.74 10.06 15.35
N SER A 249 -11.24 10.64 16.44
CA SER A 249 -10.16 11.65 16.43
C SER A 249 -8.77 11.06 16.16
N HIS A 250 -8.63 9.73 16.11
CA HIS A 250 -7.37 8.99 15.96
C HIS A 250 -6.42 9.07 17.17
N GLU A 251 -6.91 9.54 18.31
CA GLU A 251 -6.09 9.72 19.51
C GLU A 251 -5.85 8.40 20.24
N ILE A 252 -6.85 7.50 20.21
CA ILE A 252 -6.75 6.16 20.78
C ILE A 252 -6.98 5.06 19.74
N THR A 253 -6.50 3.88 20.04
CA THR A 253 -6.83 2.65 19.31
C THR A 253 -7.41 1.62 20.29
N PRO A 254 -8.72 1.35 20.26
CA PRO A 254 -9.32 0.29 21.06
C PRO A 254 -8.69 -1.07 20.75
N VAL A 255 -8.34 -1.83 21.79
CA VAL A 255 -7.71 -3.15 21.66
C VAL A 255 -8.65 -4.24 22.17
N MET A 256 -8.99 -5.13 21.25
CA MET A 256 -9.81 -6.32 21.45
C MET A 256 -8.92 -7.57 21.31
N MET A 257 -9.37 -8.73 21.81
CA MET A 257 -8.59 -9.97 21.72
C MET A 257 -9.45 -11.22 21.55
N GLY A 258 -8.87 -12.27 20.97
CA GLY A 258 -9.55 -13.53 20.78
C GLY A 258 -8.77 -14.57 19.98
N THR A 259 -9.49 -15.59 19.52
CA THR A 259 -8.99 -16.62 18.62
C THR A 259 -10.04 -16.93 17.56
N ALA A 260 -9.78 -16.49 16.33
CA ALA A 260 -10.62 -16.81 15.18
C ALA A 260 -10.58 -18.32 14.83
N PHE A 261 -9.52 -19.03 15.22
CA PHE A 261 -9.40 -20.47 14.99
C PHE A 261 -10.32 -21.27 15.92
N LYS A 262 -10.30 -20.98 17.23
CA LYS A 262 -11.17 -21.64 18.22
C LYS A 262 -12.49 -20.93 18.47
N ASN A 263 -12.92 -20.02 17.58
CA ASN A 263 -14.24 -19.40 17.61
C ASN A 263 -14.54 -18.54 18.85
N LYS A 264 -13.58 -17.76 19.34
CA LYS A 264 -13.77 -16.91 20.53
C LYS A 264 -13.36 -15.46 20.24
N GLY A 265 -14.16 -14.49 20.69
CA GLY A 265 -13.82 -13.06 20.61
C GLY A 265 -14.23 -12.35 19.31
N VAL A 266 -14.83 -13.04 18.35
CA VAL A 266 -15.22 -12.44 17.06
C VAL A 266 -16.51 -11.63 17.18
N GLN A 267 -17.50 -12.11 17.95
CA GLN A 267 -18.76 -11.41 18.16
C GLN A 267 -18.57 -10.11 18.95
N THR A 268 -17.79 -10.14 20.03
CA THR A 268 -17.40 -8.93 20.78
C THR A 268 -16.61 -7.93 19.91
N LEU A 269 -15.77 -8.41 18.98
CA LEU A 269 -15.13 -7.56 17.98
C LEU A 269 -16.16 -6.90 17.04
N LEU A 270 -17.16 -7.63 16.55
CA LEU A 270 -18.23 -7.07 15.71
C LEU A 270 -19.08 -6.03 16.45
N ASP A 271 -19.29 -6.23 17.75
CA ASP A 271 -19.93 -5.24 18.60
C ASP A 271 -19.09 -3.98 18.74
N ALA A 272 -17.78 -4.12 18.93
CA ALA A 272 -16.84 -2.99 18.96
C ALA A 272 -16.79 -2.24 17.61
N VAL A 273 -16.85 -2.95 16.47
CA VAL A 273 -16.96 -2.35 15.13
C VAL A 273 -18.19 -1.45 15.02
N VAL A 274 -19.36 -1.95 15.45
CA VAL A 274 -20.60 -1.17 15.37
C VAL A 274 -20.54 0.04 16.31
N ARG A 275 -19.96 -0.10 17.50
CA ARG A 275 -19.91 0.96 18.52
C ARG A 275 -18.87 2.04 18.20
N PHE A 276 -17.65 1.67 17.85
CA PHE A 276 -16.51 2.60 17.84
C PHE A 276 -16.05 3.03 16.46
N LEU A 277 -16.24 2.21 15.41
CA LEU A 277 -15.82 2.59 14.07
C LEU A 277 -16.80 3.59 13.42
N PRO A 278 -16.29 4.44 12.49
CA PRO A 278 -17.09 5.46 11.83
C PRO A 278 -18.14 4.89 10.90
N SER A 279 -19.24 5.63 10.81
CA SER A 279 -20.14 5.63 9.67
C SER A 279 -19.57 6.53 8.55
N PRO A 280 -20.10 6.44 7.32
CA PRO A 280 -19.73 7.36 6.24
C PRO A 280 -19.94 8.84 6.60
N LEU A 281 -20.84 9.16 7.54
CA LEU A 281 -21.12 10.54 7.95
C LEU A 281 -20.07 11.11 8.92
N ASP A 282 -19.38 10.25 9.67
CA ASP A 282 -18.34 10.66 10.62
C ASP A 282 -17.02 11.05 9.91
N ARG A 283 -16.93 10.83 8.60
CA ARG A 283 -15.71 11.05 7.80
C ARG A 283 -15.81 12.35 7.04
N GLU A 284 -14.83 13.24 7.24
CA GLU A 284 -14.66 14.40 6.38
C GLU A 284 -13.93 14.01 5.09
N ILE A 285 -14.63 14.07 3.96
CA ILE A 285 -14.07 13.71 2.65
C ILE A 285 -14.07 14.93 1.74
N THR A 286 -12.91 15.20 1.14
CA THR A 286 -12.70 16.34 0.25
C THR A 286 -12.41 15.86 -1.17
N ALA A 287 -12.78 16.69 -2.14
CA ALA A 287 -12.43 16.53 -3.54
C ALA A 287 -11.87 17.86 -4.08
N ILE A 288 -11.02 17.80 -5.09
CA ILE A 288 -10.44 18.97 -5.75
C ILE A 288 -11.44 19.45 -6.80
N ASP A 289 -11.81 20.74 -6.73
CA ASP A 289 -12.60 21.40 -7.77
C ASP A 289 -11.71 21.77 -8.95
N LEU A 290 -11.77 20.96 -10.01
CA LEU A 290 -10.93 21.13 -11.19
C LEU A 290 -11.30 22.37 -11.99
N ASP A 291 -12.57 22.78 -11.98
CA ASP A 291 -13.02 23.95 -12.73
C ASP A 291 -12.52 25.23 -12.05
N ALA A 292 -12.60 25.27 -10.71
CA ALA A 292 -12.03 26.36 -9.92
C ALA A 292 -10.50 26.45 -10.09
N GLN A 293 -9.80 25.30 -10.05
CA GLN A 293 -8.35 25.25 -10.25
C GLN A 293 -7.95 25.74 -11.65
N GLN A 294 -8.62 25.25 -12.70
CA GLN A 294 -8.34 25.67 -14.09
C GLN A 294 -8.61 27.16 -14.30
N LYS A 295 -9.64 27.72 -13.65
CA LYS A 295 -9.93 29.15 -13.70
C LYS A 295 -8.82 29.97 -13.04
N ALA A 296 -8.36 29.57 -11.86
CA ALA A 296 -7.25 30.23 -11.17
C ALA A 296 -5.94 30.18 -11.97
N ILE A 297 -5.64 29.05 -12.62
CA ILE A 297 -4.48 28.92 -13.52
C ILE A 297 -4.59 29.90 -14.70
N LYS A 298 -5.77 30.02 -15.32
CA LYS A 298 -5.99 30.95 -16.44
C LYS A 298 -5.92 32.42 -16.01
N GLU A 299 -6.31 32.73 -14.78
CA GLU A 299 -6.29 34.07 -14.19
C GLU A 299 -4.92 34.45 -13.59
N GLY A 300 -3.95 33.53 -13.60
CA GLY A 300 -2.57 33.78 -13.19
C GLY A 300 -2.38 33.86 -11.66
N ALA A 301 -3.15 33.10 -10.89
CA ALA A 301 -3.02 33.04 -9.43
C ALA A 301 -1.62 32.58 -8.99
N GLU A 302 -1.10 33.18 -7.91
CA GLU A 302 0.22 32.84 -7.35
C GLU A 302 0.25 31.43 -6.73
N ASP A 303 -0.89 30.94 -6.24
CA ASP A 303 -1.05 29.59 -5.71
C ASP A 303 -2.05 28.80 -6.56
N THR A 304 -1.53 27.83 -7.31
CA THR A 304 -2.30 26.89 -8.12
C THR A 304 -2.26 25.46 -7.55
N SER A 305 -1.78 25.31 -6.31
CA SER A 305 -1.71 24.01 -5.66
C SER A 305 -3.12 23.41 -5.50
N SER A 306 -3.21 22.10 -5.68
CA SER A 306 -4.50 21.39 -5.61
C SER A 306 -5.19 21.50 -4.24
N ASP A 307 -4.42 21.76 -3.18
CA ASP A 307 -4.94 21.88 -1.82
C ASP A 307 -5.81 23.12 -1.61
N SER A 308 -5.52 24.21 -2.32
CA SER A 308 -6.26 25.47 -2.22
C SER A 308 -7.66 25.41 -2.86
N PHE A 309 -7.97 24.35 -3.62
CA PHE A 309 -9.25 24.15 -4.32
C PHE A 309 -10.05 22.94 -3.78
N ARG A 310 -9.78 22.51 -2.55
CA ARG A 310 -10.52 21.41 -1.91
C ARG A 310 -11.93 21.83 -1.48
N THR A 311 -12.92 21.04 -1.89
CA THR A 311 -14.32 21.18 -1.49
C THR A 311 -14.77 19.98 -0.66
N LYS A 312 -15.49 20.22 0.44
CA LYS A 312 -16.07 19.16 1.29
C LYS A 312 -17.28 18.50 0.60
N LEU A 313 -17.28 17.17 0.58
CA LEU A 313 -18.43 16.37 0.13
C LEU A 313 -19.40 16.16 1.29
N SER A 314 -20.71 16.25 1.03
CA SER A 314 -21.71 16.23 2.12
C SER A 314 -22.45 14.91 2.28
N HIS A 315 -21.97 13.83 1.65
CA HIS A 315 -22.56 12.48 1.71
C HIS A 315 -24.07 12.40 1.45
N SER A 316 -24.64 13.42 0.81
CA SER A 316 -26.07 13.50 0.50
C SER A 316 -26.35 12.86 -0.84
N SER A 317 -27.39 12.04 -0.90
CA SER A 317 -27.82 11.38 -2.12
C SER A 317 -28.54 12.33 -3.10
N ASP A 318 -28.93 13.53 -2.68
CA ASP A 318 -29.67 14.49 -3.53
C ASP A 318 -28.72 15.39 -4.35
N LYS A 319 -27.43 15.36 -4.06
CA LYS A 319 -26.41 16.14 -4.76
C LYS A 319 -25.89 15.40 -6.00
N PRO A 320 -25.16 16.09 -6.90
CA PRO A 320 -24.48 15.45 -8.02
C PRO A 320 -23.54 14.32 -7.54
N LEU A 321 -23.48 13.25 -8.35
CA LEU A 321 -22.67 12.08 -8.10
C LEU A 321 -21.18 12.45 -8.02
N VAL A 322 -20.51 11.90 -7.02
CA VAL A 322 -19.05 11.78 -6.97
C VAL A 322 -18.73 10.36 -6.49
N ALA A 323 -18.09 9.56 -7.36
CA ALA A 323 -17.70 8.19 -7.06
C ALA A 323 -16.27 7.90 -7.51
N MET A 324 -15.56 7.04 -6.80
CA MET A 324 -14.20 6.62 -7.14
C MET A 324 -14.18 5.15 -7.55
N ALA A 325 -13.60 4.85 -8.70
CA ALA A 325 -13.21 3.50 -9.07
C ALA A 325 -11.93 3.11 -8.32
N PHE A 326 -11.94 2.01 -7.58
CA PHE A 326 -10.78 1.63 -6.75
C PHE A 326 -10.29 0.21 -6.96
N LYS A 327 -11.12 -0.65 -7.55
CA LYS A 327 -10.73 -2.01 -7.91
C LYS A 327 -11.33 -2.35 -9.26
N ILE A 328 -10.52 -2.94 -10.12
CA ILE A 328 -10.93 -3.43 -11.42
C ILE A 328 -10.70 -4.94 -11.42
N VAL A 329 -11.69 -5.70 -11.85
CA VAL A 329 -11.57 -7.15 -12.01
C VAL A 329 -12.14 -7.49 -13.37
N ASP A 330 -11.33 -8.03 -14.26
CA ASP A 330 -11.85 -8.56 -15.51
C ASP A 330 -12.27 -10.01 -15.30
N GLU A 331 -13.47 -10.34 -15.75
CA GLU A 331 -14.03 -11.68 -15.67
C GLU A 331 -14.57 -12.10 -17.03
N THR A 332 -14.91 -13.39 -17.18
CA THR A 332 -15.42 -13.97 -18.43
C THR A 332 -16.64 -13.24 -19.01
N PHE A 333 -17.40 -12.53 -18.17
CA PHE A 333 -18.63 -11.82 -18.55
C PHE A 333 -18.41 -10.30 -18.73
N GLY A 334 -17.16 -9.83 -18.66
CA GLY A 334 -16.77 -8.43 -18.83
C GLY A 334 -16.13 -7.82 -17.58
N GLN A 335 -15.53 -6.65 -17.79
CA GLN A 335 -14.81 -5.89 -16.77
C GLN A 335 -15.76 -5.38 -15.66
N LEU A 336 -15.49 -5.76 -14.41
CA LEU A 336 -16.13 -5.22 -13.22
C LEU A 336 -15.28 -4.07 -12.65
N THR A 337 -15.88 -2.90 -12.51
CA THR A 337 -15.26 -1.75 -11.85
C THR A 337 -15.95 -1.50 -10.52
N TYR A 338 -15.27 -1.78 -9.42
CA TYR A 338 -15.74 -1.49 -8.07
C TYR A 338 -15.58 -0.01 -7.78
N MET A 339 -16.65 0.57 -7.25
CA MET A 339 -16.76 1.99 -6.98
C MET A 339 -17.28 2.23 -5.59
N ARG A 340 -16.73 3.26 -4.94
CA ARG A 340 -17.32 3.84 -3.74
C ARG A 340 -18.00 5.16 -4.09
N ILE A 341 -19.26 5.28 -3.69
CA ILE A 341 -20.07 6.48 -3.87
C ILE A 341 -19.87 7.37 -2.65
N TYR A 342 -19.36 8.58 -2.85
CA TYR A 342 -19.16 9.55 -1.77
C TYR A 342 -20.31 10.55 -1.67
N GLN A 343 -20.91 10.90 -2.79
CA GLN A 343 -22.04 11.84 -2.86
C GLN A 343 -22.95 11.47 -4.03
N GLY A 344 -24.23 11.79 -3.92
CA GLY A 344 -25.23 11.56 -4.97
C GLY A 344 -25.67 10.11 -5.09
N LYS A 345 -26.16 9.75 -6.27
CA LYS A 345 -26.63 8.39 -6.60
C LYS A 345 -26.07 7.93 -7.93
N LEU A 346 -25.68 6.66 -7.96
CA LEU A 346 -25.34 5.95 -9.19
C LEU A 346 -26.58 5.18 -9.64
N GLU A 347 -27.10 5.47 -10.82
CA GLU A 347 -28.31 4.89 -11.35
C GLU A 347 -28.02 4.13 -12.65
N LYS A 348 -28.68 2.98 -12.78
CA LYS A 348 -28.60 2.14 -13.96
C LYS A 348 -29.11 2.88 -15.19
N GLY A 349 -28.32 2.85 -16.26
CA GLY A 349 -28.66 3.40 -17.56
C GLY A 349 -28.29 4.87 -17.76
N GLN A 350 -27.79 5.56 -16.73
CA GLN A 350 -27.28 6.93 -16.82
C GLN A 350 -25.85 6.99 -17.35
N SER A 351 -25.40 8.19 -17.75
CA SER A 351 -24.03 8.45 -18.20
C SER A 351 -23.27 9.31 -17.19
N TYR A 352 -22.02 8.95 -16.94
CA TYR A 352 -21.13 9.63 -16.01
C TYR A 352 -19.83 10.01 -16.70
N ILE A 353 -19.21 11.10 -16.24
CA ILE A 353 -17.99 11.64 -16.83
C ILE A 353 -16.81 11.21 -15.97
N ASN A 354 -15.80 10.61 -16.59
CA ASN A 354 -14.51 10.34 -15.96
C ASN A 354 -13.69 11.63 -15.97
N THR A 355 -13.38 12.19 -14.81
CA THR A 355 -12.76 13.52 -14.70
C THR A 355 -11.32 13.57 -15.17
N ARG A 356 -10.60 12.43 -15.16
CA ARG A 356 -9.23 12.34 -15.68
C ARG A 356 -9.19 12.36 -17.22
N THR A 357 -10.14 11.70 -17.87
CA THR A 357 -10.14 11.56 -19.35
C THR A 357 -11.09 12.52 -20.05
N GLY A 358 -12.07 13.09 -19.33
CA GLY A 358 -13.17 13.88 -19.90
C GLY A 358 -14.21 13.04 -20.64
N ASN A 359 -14.06 11.72 -20.70
CA ASN A 359 -14.96 10.85 -21.45
C ASN A 359 -16.25 10.57 -20.67
N SER A 360 -17.38 10.63 -21.38
CA SER A 360 -18.68 10.25 -20.84
C SER A 360 -18.99 8.78 -21.16
N THR A 361 -19.30 8.00 -20.14
CA THR A 361 -19.56 6.57 -20.25
C THR A 361 -20.93 6.23 -19.66
N ARG A 362 -21.71 5.40 -20.36
CA ARG A 362 -23.03 4.97 -19.93
C ARG A 362 -22.97 3.69 -19.10
N PHE A 363 -23.55 3.69 -17.91
CA PHE A 363 -23.46 2.59 -16.96
C PHE A 363 -24.68 1.67 -17.12
N GLY A 364 -24.54 0.61 -17.91
CA GLY A 364 -25.67 -0.24 -18.30
C GLY A 364 -26.15 -1.23 -17.22
N ARG A 365 -25.23 -1.76 -16.42
CA ARG A 365 -25.52 -2.77 -15.39
C ARG A 365 -24.70 -2.50 -14.14
N LEU A 366 -25.39 -2.45 -13.01
CA LEU A 366 -24.81 -2.26 -11.69
C LEU A 366 -25.06 -3.53 -10.88
N VAL A 367 -24.04 -3.99 -10.17
CA VAL A 367 -24.11 -5.18 -9.34
C VAL A 367 -23.54 -4.91 -7.96
N ARG A 368 -24.15 -5.52 -6.95
CA ARG A 368 -23.57 -5.63 -5.61
C ARG A 368 -22.94 -7.01 -5.49
N MET A 369 -21.70 -7.03 -5.01
CA MET A 369 -20.93 -8.27 -4.83
C MET A 369 -21.24 -8.88 -3.47
N HIS A 370 -21.43 -10.20 -3.48
CA HIS A 370 -21.70 -11.02 -2.30
C HIS A 370 -20.79 -12.24 -2.35
N ALA A 371 -19.56 -12.11 -1.85
CA ALA A 371 -18.50 -13.10 -2.05
C ALA A 371 -18.41 -13.48 -3.56
N ASP A 372 -18.77 -14.70 -3.92
CA ASP A 372 -18.74 -15.21 -5.31
C ASP A 372 -20.04 -14.95 -6.11
N SER A 373 -21.09 -14.45 -5.47
CA SER A 373 -22.41 -14.22 -6.07
C SER A 373 -22.70 -12.75 -6.35
N ARG A 374 -23.58 -12.48 -7.33
CA ARG A 374 -23.88 -11.12 -7.82
C ARG A 374 -25.36 -10.84 -7.67
N GLU A 375 -25.67 -9.69 -7.09
CA GLU A 375 -27.02 -9.17 -7.02
C GLU A 375 -27.12 -7.96 -7.94
N ASP A 376 -28.01 -8.02 -8.93
CA ASP A 376 -28.30 -6.87 -9.79
C ASP A 376 -29.02 -5.78 -8.98
N VAL A 377 -28.52 -4.55 -9.09
CA VAL A 377 -29.10 -3.38 -8.40
C VAL A 377 -29.45 -2.29 -9.40
N ASP A 378 -30.54 -1.57 -9.16
CA ASP A 378 -30.95 -0.47 -10.04
C ASP A 378 -30.28 0.86 -9.67
N CYS A 379 -29.91 1.03 -8.40
CA CYS A 379 -29.17 2.21 -7.93
C CYS A 379 -28.27 1.91 -6.73
N GLY A 380 -27.25 2.76 -6.56
CA GLY A 380 -26.45 2.87 -5.34
C GLY A 380 -26.50 4.31 -4.81
N GLU A 381 -26.49 4.47 -3.48
CA GLU A 381 -26.51 5.78 -2.82
C GLU A 381 -25.15 6.09 -2.18
N ALA A 382 -24.93 7.35 -1.79
CA ALA A 382 -23.74 7.76 -1.02
C ALA A 382 -23.45 6.81 0.16
N GLY A 383 -22.19 6.44 0.33
CA GLY A 383 -21.72 5.48 1.33
C GLY A 383 -21.66 4.02 0.84
N ASP A 384 -22.27 3.68 -0.30
CA ASP A 384 -22.23 2.32 -0.85
C ASP A 384 -20.96 2.00 -1.64
N ILE A 385 -20.62 0.72 -1.63
CA ILE A 385 -19.66 0.08 -2.53
C ILE A 385 -20.44 -0.80 -3.49
N ILE A 386 -20.36 -0.51 -4.79
CA ILE A 386 -21.02 -1.27 -5.86
C ILE A 386 -20.07 -1.43 -7.06
N ALA A 387 -20.36 -2.39 -7.94
CA ALA A 387 -19.58 -2.59 -9.15
C ALA A 387 -20.40 -2.26 -10.41
N ALA A 388 -19.78 -1.56 -11.35
CA ALA A 388 -20.31 -1.31 -12.69
C ALA A 388 -19.68 -2.29 -13.69
N VAL A 389 -20.51 -2.85 -14.58
CA VAL A 389 -20.07 -3.86 -15.57
C VAL A 389 -19.78 -3.20 -16.92
N GLY A 390 -18.66 -3.57 -17.54
CA GLY A 390 -18.29 -3.22 -18.91
C GLY A 390 -17.73 -1.80 -19.07
N MET A 391 -17.21 -1.21 -17.99
CA MET A 391 -16.67 0.15 -17.99
C MET A 391 -15.15 0.15 -18.15
N GLU A 392 -14.65 0.85 -19.16
CA GLU A 392 -13.23 1.09 -19.32
C GLU A 392 -12.79 2.28 -18.45
N CYS A 393 -11.96 2.01 -17.45
CA CYS A 393 -11.34 3.01 -16.60
C CYS A 393 -10.04 2.49 -15.99
N ALA A 394 -9.32 3.36 -15.28
CA ALA A 394 -8.19 2.99 -14.44
C ALA A 394 -8.57 3.06 -12.95
N SER A 395 -7.87 2.29 -12.12
CA SER A 395 -8.02 2.41 -10.67
C SER A 395 -7.60 3.80 -10.19
N GLY A 396 -8.41 4.42 -9.33
CA GLY A 396 -8.26 5.79 -8.88
C GLY A 396 -9.07 6.82 -9.68
N ASP A 397 -9.70 6.43 -10.80
CA ASP A 397 -10.51 7.35 -11.59
C ASP A 397 -11.75 7.82 -10.81
N THR A 398 -12.04 9.13 -10.91
CA THR A 398 -13.25 9.74 -10.34
C THR A 398 -14.32 9.91 -11.41
N PHE A 399 -15.56 9.54 -11.06
CA PHE A 399 -16.74 9.66 -11.90
C PHE A 399 -17.72 10.67 -11.31
N CYS A 400 -18.15 11.60 -12.14
CA CYS A 400 -19.08 12.66 -11.79
C CYS A 400 -20.33 12.67 -12.67
N SER A 401 -21.43 13.25 -12.16
CA SER A 401 -22.65 13.49 -12.94
C SER A 401 -22.95 14.99 -13.07
N GLY A 402 -23.56 15.40 -14.18
CA GLY A 402 -23.99 16.78 -14.37
C GLY A 402 -22.82 17.73 -14.65
N GLU A 403 -22.88 18.95 -14.10
CA GLU A 403 -21.88 20.01 -14.31
C GLU A 403 -20.76 20.03 -13.26
N VAL A 404 -20.73 19.08 -12.31
CA VAL A 404 -19.63 19.04 -11.34
C VAL A 404 -18.41 18.32 -11.91
N ASN A 405 -17.24 18.95 -11.77
CA ASN A 405 -15.97 18.40 -12.21
C ASN A 405 -15.01 18.26 -11.02
N PHE A 406 -15.19 17.20 -10.24
CA PHE A 406 -14.42 16.95 -9.04
C PHE A 406 -13.44 15.79 -9.23
N ALA A 407 -12.20 15.96 -8.76
CA ALA A 407 -11.22 14.89 -8.68
C ALA A 407 -11.01 14.49 -7.21
N LEU A 408 -11.19 13.22 -6.90
CA LEU A 408 -10.76 12.67 -5.62
C LEU A 408 -9.24 12.44 -5.65
N GLU A 409 -8.59 12.54 -4.49
CA GLU A 409 -7.17 12.25 -4.37
C GLU A 409 -6.86 10.82 -4.83
N SER A 410 -5.80 10.69 -5.65
CA SER A 410 -5.27 9.42 -6.10
C SER A 410 -4.69 8.61 -4.94
N ILE A 411 -4.59 7.30 -5.16
CA ILE A 411 -3.84 6.40 -4.30
C ILE A 411 -2.35 6.68 -4.39
N PHE A 412 -1.62 6.43 -3.30
CA PHE A 412 -0.17 6.37 -3.35
C PHE A 412 0.27 5.08 -4.04
N VAL A 413 1.04 5.20 -5.13
CA VAL A 413 1.58 4.06 -5.87
C VAL A 413 3.09 4.01 -5.65
N PRO A 414 3.62 2.98 -4.98
CA PRO A 414 5.05 2.81 -4.80
C PRO A 414 5.74 2.42 -6.12
N GLU A 415 7.02 2.80 -6.26
CA GLU A 415 7.86 2.44 -7.41
C GLU A 415 8.25 0.95 -7.40
N PRO A 416 8.19 0.24 -8.54
CA PRO A 416 8.56 -1.17 -8.63
C PRO A 416 10.07 -1.38 -8.43
N VAL A 417 10.43 -2.44 -7.70
CA VAL A 417 11.83 -2.72 -7.30
C VAL A 417 12.49 -3.88 -8.07
N ILE A 418 11.69 -4.78 -8.67
CA ILE A 418 12.18 -5.91 -9.48
C ILE A 418 11.76 -5.73 -10.93
N ARG A 419 12.67 -6.08 -11.85
CA ARG A 419 12.40 -6.16 -13.30
C ARG A 419 12.69 -7.57 -13.82
N LEU A 420 11.82 -8.09 -14.67
CA LEU A 420 11.98 -9.37 -15.37
C LEU A 420 11.75 -9.16 -16.86
N SER A 421 12.48 -9.89 -17.69
CA SER A 421 12.14 -9.99 -19.11
C SER A 421 11.16 -11.14 -19.31
N ILE A 422 10.15 -10.91 -20.14
CA ILE A 422 9.13 -11.90 -20.46
C ILE A 422 8.97 -11.99 -21.97
N GLU A 423 9.08 -13.21 -22.49
CA GLU A 423 8.86 -13.50 -23.91
C GLU A 423 7.88 -14.67 -24.06
N PRO A 424 6.99 -14.65 -25.06
CA PRO A 424 6.14 -15.79 -25.33
C PRO A 424 7.00 -16.93 -25.90
N LEU A 425 6.73 -18.17 -25.48
CA LEU A 425 7.42 -19.35 -26.03
C LEU A 425 7.17 -19.49 -27.54
N ASP A 426 5.95 -19.17 -27.97
CA ASP A 426 5.48 -19.27 -29.35
C ASP A 426 5.06 -17.90 -29.91
N ARG A 427 5.26 -17.69 -31.21
CA ARG A 427 4.85 -16.43 -31.89
C ARG A 427 3.34 -16.17 -31.81
N ASP A 428 2.52 -17.22 -31.82
CA ASP A 428 1.06 -17.13 -31.66
C ASP A 428 0.63 -16.71 -30.24
N GLY A 429 1.56 -16.75 -29.28
CA GLY A 429 1.37 -16.28 -27.92
C GLY A 429 1.55 -14.76 -27.77
N ALA A 430 2.22 -14.09 -28.72
CA ALA A 430 2.60 -12.67 -28.59
C ALA A 430 1.38 -11.74 -28.46
N ASP A 431 0.36 -11.90 -29.29
CA ASP A 431 -0.86 -11.08 -29.24
C ASP A 431 -1.64 -11.30 -27.93
N ARG A 432 -1.64 -12.53 -27.42
CA ARG A 432 -2.30 -12.88 -26.15
C ARG A 432 -1.54 -12.34 -24.96
N LEU A 433 -0.20 -12.39 -25.00
CA LEU A 433 0.67 -11.79 -24.01
C LEU A 433 0.48 -10.27 -23.95
N ALA A 434 0.49 -9.59 -25.11
CA ALA A 434 0.28 -8.14 -25.17
C ALA A 434 -1.08 -7.74 -24.57
N LYS A 435 -2.15 -8.49 -24.86
CA LYS A 435 -3.47 -8.27 -24.26
C LYS A 435 -3.48 -8.49 -22.74
N ALA A 436 -2.83 -9.55 -22.26
CA ALA A 436 -2.73 -9.84 -20.83
C ALA A 436 -1.97 -8.74 -20.07
N ILE A 437 -0.81 -8.35 -20.59
CA ILE A 437 0.04 -7.31 -20.04
C ILE A 437 -0.69 -5.96 -19.99
N GLN A 438 -1.38 -5.58 -21.07
CA GLN A 438 -2.14 -4.33 -21.12
C GLN A 438 -3.29 -4.33 -20.11
N ARG A 439 -3.94 -5.48 -19.88
CA ARG A 439 -4.97 -5.62 -18.84
C ARG A 439 -4.36 -5.47 -17.45
N PHE A 440 -3.30 -6.20 -17.14
CA PHE A 440 -2.70 -6.19 -15.80
C PHE A 440 -2.11 -4.83 -15.42
N ASN A 441 -1.56 -4.08 -16.38
CA ASN A 441 -1.11 -2.70 -16.16
C ASN A 441 -2.28 -1.74 -15.81
N ARG A 442 -3.50 -1.98 -16.34
CA ARG A 442 -4.69 -1.20 -15.93
C ARG A 442 -5.25 -1.64 -14.58
N GLU A 443 -5.15 -2.94 -14.29
CA GLU A 443 -5.60 -3.56 -13.05
C GLU A 443 -4.73 -3.12 -11.87
N ASP A 444 -3.42 -3.00 -12.07
CA ASP A 444 -2.44 -2.71 -11.03
C ASP A 444 -1.42 -1.67 -11.48
N PRO A 445 -1.43 -0.45 -10.90
CA PRO A 445 -0.54 0.61 -11.29
C PRO A 445 0.92 0.39 -10.85
N THR A 446 1.21 -0.61 -10.01
CA THR A 446 2.60 -1.00 -9.67
C THR A 446 3.20 -2.00 -10.65
N PHE A 447 2.38 -2.59 -11.53
CA PHE A 447 2.82 -3.50 -12.58
C PHE A 447 3.18 -2.70 -13.83
N HIS A 448 4.44 -2.31 -13.94
CA HIS A 448 4.92 -1.53 -15.07
C HIS A 448 5.43 -2.43 -16.20
N VAL A 449 5.26 -1.93 -17.42
CA VAL A 449 5.66 -2.62 -18.63
C VAL A 449 6.46 -1.64 -19.45
N MET A 450 7.65 -2.05 -19.84
CA MET A 450 8.53 -1.27 -20.70
C MET A 450 9.12 -2.18 -21.77
N THR A 451 9.38 -1.62 -22.93
CA THR A 451 10.17 -2.31 -23.96
C THR A 451 11.60 -1.81 -23.81
N ASP A 452 12.56 -2.74 -23.78
CA ASP A 452 13.97 -2.38 -23.84
C ASP A 452 14.29 -1.91 -25.26
N ASP A 453 14.61 -0.63 -25.45
CA ASP A 453 14.92 -0.06 -26.76
C ASP A 453 16.11 -0.74 -27.46
N GLU A 454 16.97 -1.44 -26.72
CA GLU A 454 18.15 -2.11 -27.27
C GLU A 454 17.88 -3.55 -27.70
N THR A 455 17.08 -4.28 -26.93
CA THR A 455 16.77 -5.70 -27.23
C THR A 455 15.40 -5.91 -27.86
N ASN A 456 14.55 -4.89 -27.89
CA ASN A 456 13.11 -4.97 -28.17
C ASN A 456 12.37 -6.01 -27.31
N GLN A 457 12.96 -6.42 -26.17
CA GLN A 457 12.32 -7.35 -25.26
C GLN A 457 11.29 -6.63 -24.40
N THR A 458 10.24 -7.35 -24.02
CA THR A 458 9.26 -6.84 -23.07
C THR A 458 9.78 -7.08 -21.65
N ILE A 459 9.95 -5.99 -20.90
CA ILE A 459 10.34 -6.00 -19.49
C ILE A 459 9.10 -5.67 -18.66
N ILE A 460 8.79 -6.54 -17.70
CA ILE A 460 7.79 -6.32 -16.66
C ILE A 460 8.49 -5.94 -15.35
N ALA A 461 7.91 -5.00 -14.62
CA ALA A 461 8.44 -4.55 -13.34
C ALA A 461 7.35 -4.62 -12.27
N GLY A 462 7.74 -4.93 -11.04
CA GLY A 462 6.81 -5.10 -9.92
C GLY A 462 7.46 -4.95 -8.55
N MET A 463 6.63 -5.10 -7.51
CA MET A 463 7.00 -4.87 -6.11
C MET A 463 7.88 -5.96 -5.49
N GLY A 464 7.92 -7.14 -6.08
CA GLY A 464 8.66 -8.28 -5.55
C GLY A 464 8.60 -9.49 -6.49
N GLN A 465 9.29 -10.56 -6.12
CA GLN A 465 9.36 -11.76 -6.95
C GLN A 465 8.04 -12.51 -6.92
N LEU A 466 7.42 -12.63 -5.75
CA LEU A 466 6.11 -13.25 -5.60
C LEU A 466 5.06 -12.50 -6.41
N HIS A 467 5.11 -11.15 -6.43
CA HIS A 467 4.27 -10.31 -7.26
C HIS A 467 4.32 -10.74 -8.73
N LEU A 468 5.54 -10.78 -9.30
CA LEU A 468 5.73 -11.10 -10.72
C LEU A 468 5.41 -12.57 -11.02
N ASP A 469 5.77 -13.50 -10.13
CA ASP A 469 5.45 -14.93 -10.27
C ASP A 469 3.93 -15.15 -10.35
N VAL A 470 3.15 -14.44 -9.54
CA VAL A 470 1.68 -14.51 -9.58
C VAL A 470 1.15 -14.00 -10.90
N TYR A 471 1.63 -12.86 -11.41
CA TYR A 471 1.21 -12.36 -12.72
C TYR A 471 1.60 -13.28 -13.87
N ILE A 472 2.80 -13.88 -13.82
CA ILE A 472 3.26 -14.84 -14.83
C ILE A 472 2.37 -16.10 -14.82
N GLU A 473 2.04 -16.63 -13.64
CA GLU A 473 1.10 -17.75 -13.51
C GLU A 473 -0.31 -17.37 -14.00
N ARG A 474 -0.78 -16.15 -13.75
CA ARG A 474 -2.05 -15.65 -14.30
C ARG A 474 -2.01 -15.57 -15.83
N ILE A 475 -0.93 -15.07 -16.43
CA ILE A 475 -0.74 -15.06 -17.90
C ILE A 475 -0.84 -16.49 -18.43
N LYS A 476 -0.15 -17.44 -17.78
CA LYS A 476 -0.15 -18.84 -18.17
C LYS A 476 -1.53 -19.49 -18.05
N ARG A 477 -2.25 -19.31 -16.95
CA ARG A 477 -3.55 -19.96 -16.69
C ARG A 477 -4.71 -19.26 -17.42
N GLU A 478 -4.81 -17.93 -17.33
CA GLU A 478 -5.93 -17.16 -17.88
C GLU A 478 -5.81 -16.98 -19.41
N TYR A 479 -4.60 -16.71 -19.92
CA TYR A 479 -4.37 -16.43 -21.35
C TYR A 479 -3.78 -17.62 -22.12
N LYS A 480 -3.41 -18.70 -21.42
CA LYS A 480 -2.84 -19.92 -22.00
C LYS A 480 -1.57 -19.62 -22.81
N VAL A 481 -0.71 -18.76 -22.26
CA VAL A 481 0.57 -18.38 -22.86
C VAL A 481 1.70 -18.86 -21.96
N GLU A 482 2.46 -19.84 -22.44
CA GLU A 482 3.73 -20.21 -21.84
C GLU A 482 4.75 -19.11 -22.15
N CYS A 483 5.44 -18.63 -21.11
CA CYS A 483 6.40 -17.54 -21.22
C CYS A 483 7.80 -18.02 -20.83
N ILE A 484 8.81 -17.60 -21.59
CA ILE A 484 10.20 -17.68 -21.19
C ILE A 484 10.48 -16.46 -20.32
N ILE A 485 10.96 -16.73 -19.11
CA ILE A 485 11.25 -15.71 -18.10
C ILE A 485 12.77 -15.57 -18.04
N GLY A 486 13.28 -14.38 -18.32
CA GLY A 486 14.70 -14.09 -18.13
C GLY A 486 15.03 -13.81 -16.67
N GLU A 487 16.32 -13.80 -16.33
CA GLU A 487 16.75 -13.62 -14.94
C GLU A 487 16.27 -12.30 -14.33
N PRO A 488 15.86 -12.30 -13.04
CA PRO A 488 15.55 -11.09 -12.30
C PRO A 488 16.68 -10.08 -12.34
N ARG A 489 16.37 -8.86 -12.78
CA ARG A 489 17.30 -7.74 -12.77
C ARG A 489 16.92 -6.78 -11.65
N VAL A 490 17.90 -6.49 -10.80
CA VAL A 490 17.77 -5.47 -9.77
C VAL A 490 17.73 -4.10 -10.45
N ALA A 491 16.78 -3.26 -10.04
CA ALA A 491 16.69 -1.87 -10.47
C ALA A 491 17.80 -1.02 -9.81
N TYR A 492 19.04 -1.21 -10.25
CA TYR A 492 20.16 -0.35 -9.85
C TYR A 492 19.94 1.09 -10.33
N ARG A 493 20.48 2.05 -9.58
CA ARG A 493 20.53 3.47 -9.95
C ARG A 493 21.97 3.96 -9.96
N GLU A 494 22.24 5.07 -10.61
CA GLU A 494 23.56 5.71 -10.62
C GLU A 494 23.49 7.05 -9.88
N THR A 495 24.57 7.45 -9.21
CA THR A 495 24.63 8.77 -8.56
C THR A 495 26.03 9.37 -8.67
N PRO A 496 26.17 10.69 -8.89
CA PRO A 496 27.47 11.35 -8.76
C PRO A 496 27.94 11.33 -7.30
N THR A 497 29.25 11.28 -7.08
CA THR A 497 29.82 11.32 -5.71
C THR A 497 30.55 12.62 -5.39
N ILE A 498 30.95 13.37 -6.42
CA ILE A 498 31.68 14.62 -6.27
C ILE A 498 31.01 15.74 -7.08
N PRO A 499 31.07 16.99 -6.60
CA PRO A 499 30.59 18.13 -7.37
C PRO A 499 31.53 18.41 -8.55
N VAL A 500 30.95 18.75 -9.71
CA VAL A 500 31.70 19.03 -10.95
C VAL A 500 31.13 20.25 -11.66
N GLU A 501 32.01 21.20 -11.97
CA GLU A 501 31.67 22.34 -12.81
C GLU A 501 31.63 21.94 -14.30
N TYR A 502 30.67 22.50 -15.02
CA TYR A 502 30.51 22.28 -16.44
C TYR A 502 30.47 23.60 -17.19
N ASN A 503 31.08 23.58 -18.37
CA ASN A 503 31.07 24.66 -19.34
C ASN A 503 31.02 24.00 -20.72
N HIS A 504 29.83 23.98 -21.33
CA HIS A 504 29.59 23.27 -22.57
C HIS A 504 28.96 24.18 -23.61
N LYS A 505 29.54 24.17 -24.82
CA LYS A 505 29.14 25.00 -25.95
C LYS A 505 28.77 24.12 -27.14
N HIS A 506 27.50 24.12 -27.48
CA HIS A 506 26.98 23.50 -28.70
C HIS A 506 27.02 24.52 -29.84
N LYS A 507 27.87 24.29 -30.84
CA LYS A 507 27.94 25.09 -32.06
C LYS A 507 27.94 24.19 -33.29
N LYS A 508 26.87 24.22 -34.07
CA LYS A 508 26.81 23.59 -35.41
C LYS A 508 26.40 24.63 -36.45
N GLN A 509 27.24 24.78 -37.47
CA GLN A 509 26.90 25.55 -38.67
C GLN A 509 26.58 24.56 -39.80
N THR A 510 25.30 24.29 -39.99
CA THR A 510 24.76 23.72 -41.24
C THR A 510 24.28 24.88 -42.12
N GLY A 511 24.14 24.69 -43.44
CA GLY A 511 23.85 25.76 -44.41
C GLY A 511 22.50 26.51 -44.30
N GLY A 512 21.85 26.48 -43.13
CA GLY A 512 20.61 27.19 -42.77
C GLY A 512 20.76 27.95 -41.44
N SER A 513 19.68 28.15 -40.67
CA SER A 513 19.77 28.70 -39.31
C SER A 513 20.73 27.85 -38.47
N GLY A 514 21.76 28.46 -37.90
CA GLY A 514 22.76 27.74 -37.12
C GLY A 514 22.17 27.15 -35.83
N GLN A 515 22.96 26.34 -35.13
CA GLN A 515 22.66 25.94 -33.76
C GLN A 515 23.74 26.46 -32.84
N TYR A 516 23.35 27.33 -31.92
CA TYR A 516 24.21 27.89 -30.88
C TYR A 516 23.53 27.79 -29.51
N ALA A 517 24.19 27.18 -28.56
CA ALA A 517 23.80 27.22 -27.15
C ALA A 517 25.04 27.03 -26.27
N HIS A 518 25.12 27.76 -25.17
CA HIS A 518 26.23 27.68 -24.24
C HIS A 518 25.69 27.69 -22.80
N VAL A 519 26.01 26.65 -22.04
CA VAL A 519 25.53 26.42 -20.67
C VAL A 519 26.71 26.25 -19.73
N VAL A 520 26.67 26.95 -18.59
CA VAL A 520 27.72 26.95 -17.58
C VAL A 520 27.10 26.83 -16.20
N GLY A 521 27.67 25.97 -15.37
CA GLY A 521 27.12 25.69 -14.05
C GLY A 521 27.90 24.62 -13.31
N LYS A 522 27.23 23.99 -12.36
CA LYS A 522 27.78 22.86 -11.61
C LYS A 522 26.72 21.79 -11.36
N ILE A 523 27.17 20.55 -11.29
CA ILE A 523 26.39 19.45 -10.72
C ILE A 523 26.93 19.14 -9.34
N GLU A 524 26.02 18.87 -8.40
CA GLU A 524 26.36 18.50 -7.03
C GLU A 524 25.58 17.23 -6.66
N PRO A 525 26.20 16.32 -5.90
CA PRO A 525 25.49 15.16 -5.36
C PRO A 525 24.48 15.62 -4.31
N MET A 526 23.31 14.99 -4.32
CA MET A 526 22.24 15.21 -3.36
C MET A 526 21.93 13.91 -2.65
N THR A 527 21.60 14.00 -1.35
CA THR A 527 21.09 12.86 -0.58
C THR A 527 19.72 12.47 -1.10
N VAL A 528 19.61 11.25 -1.60
CA VAL A 528 18.33 10.65 -2.00
C VAL A 528 17.63 10.18 -0.72
N GLU A 529 16.81 11.04 -0.12
CA GLU A 529 15.88 10.62 0.93
C GLU A 529 14.71 9.85 0.31
N THR A 530 14.08 8.97 1.10
CA THR A 530 13.07 8.00 0.65
C THR A 530 11.82 8.63 0.01
N ASP A 531 11.60 9.93 0.22
CA ASP A 531 10.45 10.72 -0.26
C ASP A 531 10.85 12.05 -0.98
N GLY A 532 12.13 12.23 -1.35
CA GLY A 532 12.64 13.48 -1.95
C GLY A 532 12.77 13.44 -3.49
N ASP A 533 12.76 14.62 -4.13
CA ASP A 533 12.96 14.78 -5.58
C ASP A 533 14.28 14.10 -6.01
N ALA A 534 14.25 13.20 -7.01
CA ALA A 534 15.44 12.51 -7.49
C ALA A 534 16.44 13.44 -8.22
N TYR A 535 15.98 14.65 -8.58
CA TYR A 535 16.69 15.65 -9.36
C TYR A 535 16.23 17.05 -8.94
N GLU A 536 17.16 17.95 -8.67
CA GLU A 536 16.87 19.35 -8.35
C GLU A 536 17.52 20.26 -9.40
N PHE A 537 16.72 21.11 -10.04
CA PHE A 537 17.22 22.14 -10.96
C PHE A 537 17.20 23.52 -10.31
N VAL A 538 18.38 24.14 -10.19
CA VAL A 538 18.53 25.49 -9.65
C VAL A 538 18.92 26.46 -10.76
N ASN A 539 18.02 27.38 -11.08
CA ASN A 539 18.31 28.49 -11.99
C ASN A 539 18.93 29.66 -11.23
N ASN A 540 20.22 29.91 -11.46
CA ASN A 540 20.97 31.03 -10.88
C ASN A 540 21.44 32.03 -11.97
N ILE A 541 20.75 32.10 -13.10
CA ILE A 541 21.09 33.04 -14.17
C ILE A 541 20.69 34.45 -13.79
N SER A 542 21.67 35.36 -13.83
CA SER A 542 21.48 36.81 -13.66
C SER A 542 21.58 37.55 -15.00
N GLN A 543 20.91 38.71 -15.11
CA GLN A 543 21.04 39.66 -16.24
C GLN A 543 20.63 39.16 -17.64
N GLY A 544 19.85 38.09 -17.77
CA GLY A 544 19.29 37.67 -19.06
C GLY A 544 20.31 37.10 -20.05
N ARG A 545 21.45 36.58 -19.57
CA ARG A 545 22.50 35.96 -20.39
C ARG A 545 22.05 34.72 -21.16
N ILE A 546 21.01 34.05 -20.67
CA ILE A 546 20.19 33.13 -21.42
C ILE A 546 18.74 33.65 -21.29
N PRO A 547 17.99 33.82 -22.40
CA PRO A 547 16.59 34.16 -22.36
C PRO A 547 15.80 33.18 -21.47
N ARG A 548 14.87 33.69 -20.65
CA ARG A 548 14.08 32.87 -19.73
C ARG A 548 13.32 31.74 -20.44
N GLU A 549 12.94 31.97 -21.69
CA GLU A 549 12.25 31.00 -22.56
C GLU A 549 13.07 29.74 -22.86
N TYR A 550 14.41 29.82 -22.84
CA TYR A 550 15.28 28.68 -23.13
C TYR A 550 15.73 27.91 -21.89
N ILE A 551 15.50 28.45 -20.69
CA ILE A 551 15.89 27.79 -19.43
C ILE A 551 15.16 26.44 -19.24
N PRO A 552 13.83 26.33 -19.46
CA PRO A 552 13.14 25.04 -19.42
C PRO A 552 13.68 24.02 -20.43
N ALA A 553 14.22 24.49 -21.56
CA ALA A 553 14.81 23.62 -22.57
C ALA A 553 16.10 22.95 -22.11
N VAL A 554 16.93 23.71 -21.38
CA VAL A 554 18.17 23.22 -20.75
C VAL A 554 17.83 22.15 -19.72
N ASP A 555 16.86 22.43 -18.85
CA ASP A 555 16.37 21.50 -17.83
C ASP A 555 15.85 20.19 -18.47
N LYS A 556 14.96 20.28 -19.46
CA LYS A 556 14.54 19.10 -20.25
C LYS A 556 15.73 18.32 -20.86
N GLY A 557 16.78 19.03 -21.27
CA GLY A 557 18.00 18.44 -21.79
C GLY A 557 18.78 17.67 -20.72
N PHE A 558 18.90 18.25 -19.52
CA PHE A 558 19.51 17.62 -18.36
C PHE A 558 18.74 16.37 -17.94
N GLN A 559 17.42 16.47 -17.75
CA GLN A 559 16.57 15.32 -17.37
C GLN A 559 16.68 14.17 -18.37
N ARG A 560 16.68 14.46 -19.69
CA ARG A 560 16.86 13.43 -20.72
C ARG A 560 18.20 12.69 -20.61
N ALA A 561 19.25 13.35 -20.14
CA ALA A 561 20.56 12.73 -19.96
C ALA A 561 20.64 11.84 -18.70
N LEU A 562 19.75 12.04 -17.72
CA LEU A 562 19.72 11.27 -16.48
C LEU A 562 19.05 9.90 -16.63
N VAL A 563 18.25 9.70 -17.69
CA VAL A 563 17.58 8.41 -17.96
C VAL A 563 18.59 7.26 -18.15
N LYS A 564 19.73 7.54 -18.78
CA LYS A 564 20.80 6.56 -19.02
C LYS A 564 22.15 7.06 -18.50
N GLY A 565 22.56 6.54 -17.36
CA GLY A 565 23.84 6.83 -16.71
C GLY A 565 25.06 6.26 -17.44
N PRO A 566 26.26 6.79 -17.17
CA PRO A 566 27.49 6.38 -17.86
C PRO A 566 28.09 5.04 -17.42
N LEU A 567 27.72 4.47 -16.25
CA LEU A 567 28.32 3.22 -15.76
C LEU A 567 27.64 1.98 -16.34
N CYS A 568 26.33 1.87 -16.12
CA CYS A 568 25.53 0.72 -16.52
C CYS A 568 24.36 1.11 -17.41
N GLU A 569 24.20 2.39 -17.78
CA GLU A 569 22.96 2.90 -18.40
C GLU A 569 21.75 2.72 -17.47
N CYS A 570 21.99 2.86 -16.17
CA CYS A 570 20.93 2.88 -15.19
C CYS A 570 20.50 4.33 -14.94
N GLU A 571 19.29 4.53 -14.42
CA GLU A 571 18.77 5.87 -14.15
C GLU A 571 19.65 6.58 -13.10
N VAL A 572 19.98 7.84 -13.38
CA VAL A 572 20.82 8.68 -12.52
C VAL A 572 19.94 9.48 -11.56
N VAL A 573 20.20 9.34 -10.27
CA VAL A 573 19.45 9.99 -9.18
C VAL A 573 20.38 10.73 -8.22
N GLY A 574 19.81 11.63 -7.42
CA GLY A 574 20.55 12.43 -6.44
C GLY A 574 21.41 13.49 -7.09
N VAL A 575 20.88 14.17 -8.12
CA VAL A 575 21.61 15.19 -8.86
C VAL A 575 20.98 16.55 -8.62
N LYS A 576 21.76 17.48 -8.10
CA LYS A 576 21.44 18.92 -8.08
C LYS A 576 22.17 19.61 -9.21
N ALA A 577 21.45 20.07 -10.23
CA ALA A 577 22.01 20.80 -11.36
C ALA A 577 21.78 22.30 -11.19
N THR A 578 22.86 23.06 -10.96
CA THR A 578 22.80 24.52 -10.89
C THR A 578 23.26 25.12 -12.21
N LEU A 579 22.40 25.93 -12.85
CA LEU A 579 22.72 26.70 -14.04
C LEU A 579 23.09 28.13 -13.62
N SER A 580 24.35 28.51 -13.79
CA SER A 580 24.90 29.76 -13.26
C SER A 580 25.13 30.82 -14.33
N ASP A 581 25.51 30.40 -15.54
CA ASP A 581 25.90 31.31 -16.61
C ASP A 581 25.71 30.64 -17.99
N GLY A 582 25.87 31.41 -19.06
CA GLY A 582 25.75 30.90 -20.42
C GLY A 582 25.78 32.00 -21.46
N SER A 583 25.62 31.63 -22.72
CA SER A 583 25.42 32.59 -23.80
C SER A 583 24.52 32.06 -24.89
N TYR A 584 23.88 32.98 -25.61
CA TYR A 584 23.03 32.70 -26.76
C TYR A 584 23.44 33.59 -27.95
N HIS A 585 22.88 33.28 -29.11
CA HIS A 585 23.02 34.07 -30.34
C HIS A 585 21.63 34.33 -30.91
N ASP A 586 21.33 35.58 -31.29
CA ASP A 586 19.97 36.01 -31.62
C ASP A 586 19.31 35.21 -32.76
N VAL A 587 20.11 34.74 -33.72
CA VAL A 587 19.61 34.04 -34.91
C VAL A 587 19.82 32.51 -34.84
N ASP A 588 20.84 32.07 -34.10
CA ASP A 588 21.29 30.67 -34.14
C ASP A 588 20.88 29.90 -32.87
N SER A 589 20.36 30.57 -31.84
CA SER A 589 19.86 29.94 -30.63
C SER A 589 18.38 29.60 -30.73
N SER A 590 18.04 28.39 -30.33
CA SER A 590 16.67 27.87 -30.27
C SER A 590 16.49 26.98 -29.06
N GLU A 591 15.23 26.69 -28.70
CA GLU A 591 14.87 25.73 -27.65
C GLU A 591 15.57 24.37 -27.88
N MET A 592 15.57 23.89 -29.13
CA MET A 592 16.23 22.63 -29.50
C MET A 592 17.75 22.69 -29.30
N ALA A 593 18.40 23.81 -29.62
CA ALA A 593 19.84 23.96 -29.44
C ALA A 593 20.23 23.90 -27.95
N PHE A 594 19.47 24.56 -27.07
CA PHE A 594 19.69 24.51 -25.63
C PHE A 594 19.35 23.15 -25.01
N ASN A 595 18.33 22.46 -25.51
CA ASN A 595 18.03 21.09 -25.10
C ASN A 595 19.16 20.10 -25.45
N VAL A 596 19.70 20.19 -26.67
CA VAL A 596 20.83 19.36 -27.10
C VAL A 596 22.11 19.72 -26.33
N ALA A 597 22.37 21.00 -26.10
CA ALA A 597 23.50 21.45 -25.30
C ALA A 597 23.41 20.94 -23.86
N GLY A 598 22.25 21.04 -23.22
CA GLY A 598 21.99 20.49 -21.89
C GLY A 598 22.27 18.98 -21.83
N PHE A 599 21.70 18.23 -22.78
CA PHE A 599 21.90 16.78 -22.86
C PHE A 599 23.36 16.36 -22.98
N ASN A 600 24.11 16.97 -23.92
CA ASN A 600 25.52 16.63 -24.13
C ASN A 600 26.38 17.09 -22.95
N CYS A 601 26.12 18.28 -22.42
CA CYS A 601 26.78 18.81 -21.23
C CYS A 601 26.67 17.83 -20.07
N MET A 602 25.47 17.34 -19.78
CA MET A 602 25.24 16.45 -18.66
C MET A 602 25.94 15.09 -18.87
N ARG A 603 25.89 14.50 -20.08
CA ARG A 603 26.61 13.26 -20.40
C ARG A 603 28.13 13.37 -20.22
N GLU A 604 28.73 14.51 -20.57
CA GLU A 604 30.16 14.76 -20.38
C GLU A 604 30.52 14.98 -18.91
N THR A 605 29.66 15.69 -18.18
CA THR A 605 29.89 16.08 -16.79
C THR A 605 29.74 14.88 -15.86
N LEU A 606 28.72 14.04 -16.08
CA LEU A 606 28.50 12.81 -15.29
C LEU A 606 29.68 11.84 -15.37
N LYS A 607 30.39 11.78 -16.50
CA LYS A 607 31.61 10.96 -16.62
C LYS A 607 32.75 11.45 -15.71
N LYS A 608 32.74 12.73 -15.35
CA LYS A 608 33.77 13.35 -14.51
C LYS A 608 33.41 13.35 -13.02
N SER A 609 32.16 13.05 -12.66
CA SER A 609 31.65 13.13 -11.28
C SER A 609 31.82 11.87 -10.45
N ASN A 610 32.75 10.99 -10.85
CA ASN A 610 33.07 9.73 -10.16
C ASN A 610 31.80 8.96 -9.76
N MET A 611 31.06 8.49 -10.76
CA MET A 611 29.76 7.86 -10.53
C MET A 611 29.86 6.62 -9.64
N ALA A 612 28.85 6.44 -8.81
CA ALA A 612 28.66 5.25 -7.99
C ALA A 612 27.37 4.55 -8.37
N LEU A 613 27.37 3.22 -8.26
CA LEU A 613 26.17 2.42 -8.40
C LEU A 613 25.43 2.36 -7.05
N LEU A 614 24.12 2.49 -7.10
CA LEU A 614 23.22 2.34 -5.97
C LEU A 614 22.39 1.06 -6.14
N GLU A 615 22.31 0.27 -5.08
CA GLU A 615 21.44 -0.90 -4.98
C GLU A 615 20.28 -0.65 -4.00
N PRO A 616 19.10 -1.22 -4.26
CA PRO A 616 17.98 -1.18 -3.32
C PRO A 616 18.28 -2.07 -2.10
N ILE A 617 18.19 -1.47 -0.92
CA ILE A 617 18.27 -2.13 0.37
C ILE A 617 16.86 -2.42 0.86
N MET A 618 16.63 -3.67 1.23
CA MET A 618 15.40 -4.16 1.81
C MET A 618 15.53 -4.20 3.32
N LYS A 619 14.51 -3.74 4.03
CA LYS A 619 14.36 -4.03 5.45
C LYS A 619 13.72 -5.41 5.56
N LEU A 620 14.51 -6.36 6.01
CA LEU A 620 14.19 -7.77 6.18
C LEU A 620 13.78 -8.01 7.64
N GLU A 621 12.65 -8.67 7.84
CA GLU A 621 12.27 -9.23 9.13
C GLU A 621 12.12 -10.74 9.00
N VAL A 622 12.76 -11.48 9.91
CA VAL A 622 12.78 -12.95 9.90
C VAL A 622 12.31 -13.46 11.25
N GLU A 623 11.31 -14.33 11.24
CA GLU A 623 10.75 -15.00 12.41
C GLU A 623 11.07 -16.49 12.32
N VAL A 624 11.81 -17.01 13.30
CA VAL A 624 12.22 -18.41 13.32
C VAL A 624 12.19 -18.96 14.74
N PRO A 625 11.93 -20.27 14.93
CA PRO A 625 12.14 -20.91 16.22
C PRO A 625 13.59 -20.70 16.74
N GLU A 626 13.74 -20.59 18.06
CA GLU A 626 15.04 -20.33 18.71
C GLU A 626 16.12 -21.35 18.32
N GLU A 627 15.73 -22.60 18.07
CA GLU A 627 16.60 -23.68 17.57
C GLU A 627 17.35 -23.34 16.26
N TYR A 628 16.82 -22.43 15.43
CA TYR A 628 17.42 -22.01 14.16
C TYR A 628 18.02 -20.60 14.19
N GLN A 629 18.08 -19.95 15.36
CA GLN A 629 18.57 -18.58 15.50
C GLN A 629 20.00 -18.40 14.94
N GLY A 630 20.92 -19.31 15.30
CA GLY A 630 22.32 -19.25 14.87
C GLY A 630 22.50 -19.35 13.34
N PRO A 631 22.01 -20.42 12.69
CA PRO A 631 22.08 -20.57 11.23
C PRO A 631 21.50 -19.39 10.47
N VAL A 632 20.36 -18.86 10.92
CA VAL A 632 19.65 -17.75 10.25
C VAL A 632 20.43 -16.44 10.38
N SER A 633 20.93 -16.11 11.59
CA SER A 633 21.77 -14.93 11.79
C SER A 633 23.05 -14.97 10.94
N GLY A 634 23.70 -16.13 10.86
CA GLY A 634 24.88 -16.31 10.02
C GLY A 634 24.57 -16.13 8.53
N HIS A 635 23.43 -16.64 8.09
CA HIS A 635 23.00 -16.51 6.70
C HIS A 635 22.66 -15.06 6.31
N ILE A 636 22.00 -14.30 7.19
CA ILE A 636 21.75 -12.86 6.97
C ILE A 636 23.07 -12.11 6.78
N ALA A 637 24.06 -12.38 7.64
CA ALA A 637 25.39 -11.77 7.52
C ALA A 637 26.09 -12.19 6.21
N GLN A 638 25.97 -13.46 5.79
CA GLN A 638 26.52 -13.95 4.52
C GLN A 638 25.93 -13.21 3.30
N LYS A 639 24.65 -12.83 3.37
CA LYS A 639 23.95 -12.06 2.32
C LYS A 639 24.22 -10.54 2.41
N ARG A 640 25.27 -10.11 3.11
CA ARG A 640 25.61 -8.69 3.39
C ARG A 640 24.55 -7.95 4.21
N GLY A 641 23.75 -8.68 4.97
CA GLY A 641 22.74 -8.11 5.84
C GLY A 641 23.33 -7.52 7.12
N VAL A 642 22.88 -6.34 7.49
CA VAL A 642 23.19 -5.70 8.77
C VAL A 642 22.02 -5.89 9.70
N ILE A 643 22.21 -6.70 10.76
CA ILE A 643 21.16 -6.94 11.77
C ILE A 643 21.12 -5.72 12.70
N ASN A 644 19.97 -5.04 12.69
CA ASN A 644 19.72 -3.89 13.56
C ASN A 644 19.17 -4.34 14.91
N THR A 645 18.34 -5.39 14.92
CA THR A 645 17.66 -5.86 16.12
C THR A 645 17.55 -7.38 16.08
N SER A 646 17.81 -8.01 17.22
CA SER A 646 17.59 -9.45 17.46
C SER A 646 16.86 -9.57 18.79
N GLU A 647 15.61 -10.01 18.75
CA GLU A 647 14.80 -10.26 19.94
C GLU A 647 14.41 -11.74 20.00
N THR A 648 14.60 -12.36 21.16
CA THR A 648 14.11 -13.73 21.41
C THR A 648 12.92 -13.64 22.37
N ARG A 649 11.77 -14.19 21.97
CA ARG A 649 10.53 -14.20 22.74
C ARG A 649 9.94 -15.59 22.78
N MET A 650 9.79 -16.14 23.98
CA MET A 650 9.06 -17.40 24.26
C MET A 650 9.34 -18.53 23.22
N GLY A 651 10.61 -18.79 22.90
CA GLY A 651 11.03 -19.85 21.98
C GLY A 651 11.05 -19.50 20.49
N THR A 652 10.75 -18.24 20.14
CA THR A 652 10.84 -17.70 18.76
C THR A 652 11.80 -16.52 18.74
N SER A 653 12.72 -16.50 17.78
CA SER A 653 13.68 -15.43 17.53
C SER A 653 13.25 -14.60 16.33
N ILE A 654 13.19 -13.29 16.51
CA ILE A 654 12.84 -12.30 15.49
C ILE A 654 14.08 -11.46 15.20
N PHE A 655 14.46 -11.38 13.92
CA PHE A 655 15.54 -10.55 13.43
C PHE A 655 15.00 -9.44 12.54
N VAL A 656 15.48 -8.21 12.75
CA VAL A 656 15.27 -7.08 11.84
C VAL A 656 16.62 -6.66 11.28
N ALA A 657 16.77 -6.73 9.96
CA ALA A 657 18.03 -6.46 9.27
C ALA A 657 17.82 -5.61 8.01
N GLU A 658 18.85 -4.88 7.60
CA GLU A 658 18.92 -4.25 6.27
C GLU A 658 19.75 -5.13 5.34
N VAL A 659 19.18 -5.59 4.22
CA VAL A 659 19.83 -6.53 3.29
C VAL A 659 19.66 -6.07 1.84
N PRO A 660 20.70 -6.12 0.99
CA PRO A 660 20.56 -5.80 -0.42
C PRO A 660 19.63 -6.76 -1.17
N LEU A 661 18.71 -6.23 -1.97
CA LEU A 661 17.75 -7.05 -2.74
C LEU A 661 18.45 -8.04 -3.69
N ALA A 662 19.60 -7.66 -4.24
CA ALA A 662 20.42 -8.50 -5.12
C ALA A 662 20.80 -9.85 -4.49
N SER A 663 20.89 -9.90 -3.16
CA SER A 663 21.27 -11.09 -2.41
C SER A 663 20.06 -11.93 -1.97
N MET A 664 18.82 -11.52 -2.29
CA MET A 664 17.59 -12.07 -1.72
C MET A 664 16.75 -12.95 -2.66
N PHE A 665 17.12 -13.11 -3.93
CA PHE A 665 16.31 -13.83 -4.94
C PHE A 665 15.96 -15.29 -4.58
N ASP A 666 16.80 -15.99 -3.83
CA ASP A 666 16.52 -17.38 -3.39
C ASP A 666 16.28 -17.51 -1.88
N TYR A 667 16.17 -16.39 -1.18
CA TYR A 667 16.17 -16.37 0.28
C TYR A 667 15.01 -17.18 0.88
N ALA A 668 13.84 -17.19 0.22
CA ALA A 668 12.68 -17.94 0.70
C ALA A 668 12.94 -19.46 0.76
N ASN A 669 13.58 -20.00 -0.28
CA ASN A 669 13.90 -21.42 -0.36
C ASN A 669 15.05 -21.78 0.59
N GLU A 670 16.07 -20.94 0.66
CA GLU A 670 17.20 -21.08 1.59
C GLU A 670 16.70 -21.07 3.04
N LEU A 671 15.86 -20.09 3.42
CA LEU A 671 15.31 -19.99 4.77
C LEU A 671 14.47 -21.20 5.14
N ARG A 672 13.58 -21.66 4.24
CA ARG A 672 12.77 -22.86 4.48
C ARG A 672 13.65 -24.10 4.66
N SER A 673 14.69 -24.26 3.86
CA SER A 673 15.62 -25.39 3.99
C SER A 673 16.32 -25.38 5.35
N MET A 674 16.85 -24.22 5.76
CA MET A 674 17.55 -24.07 7.05
C MET A 674 16.65 -24.24 8.27
N THR A 675 15.38 -23.87 8.15
CA THR A 675 14.42 -23.83 9.28
C THR A 675 13.42 -24.99 9.25
N GLN A 676 13.61 -25.98 8.37
CA GLN A 676 12.66 -27.07 8.13
C GLN A 676 11.23 -26.56 7.82
N GLY A 677 11.13 -25.42 7.14
CA GLY A 677 9.88 -24.76 6.78
C GLY A 677 9.19 -24.01 7.90
N LYS A 678 9.80 -23.91 9.10
CA LYS A 678 9.23 -23.23 10.26
C LYS A 678 9.53 -21.73 10.30
N GLY A 679 10.43 -21.24 9.44
CA GLY A 679 10.81 -19.83 9.35
C GLY A 679 9.92 -19.03 8.41
N GLY A 680 9.47 -17.87 8.87
CA GLY A 680 8.83 -16.83 8.08
C GLY A 680 9.77 -15.66 7.85
N PHE A 681 9.60 -14.95 6.75
CA PHE A 681 10.23 -13.65 6.58
C PHE A 681 9.30 -12.70 5.82
N SER A 682 9.56 -11.41 5.98
CA SER A 682 8.99 -10.35 5.18
C SER A 682 10.07 -9.35 4.82
N MET A 683 9.96 -8.71 3.66
CA MET A 683 10.92 -7.69 3.23
C MET A 683 10.19 -6.50 2.64
N GLU A 684 10.63 -5.29 2.96
CA GLU A 684 10.09 -4.05 2.41
C GLU A 684 11.24 -3.19 1.87
N PHE A 685 10.98 -2.41 0.81
CA PHE A 685 11.98 -1.46 0.33
C PHE A 685 12.27 -0.43 1.44
N SER A 686 13.55 -0.26 1.78
CA SER A 686 13.99 0.71 2.79
C SER A 686 14.54 1.97 2.13
N ARG A 687 15.60 1.81 1.32
CA ARG A 687 16.33 2.91 0.68
C ARG A 687 17.29 2.39 -0.39
N TYR A 688 17.84 3.30 -1.19
CA TYR A 688 19.01 3.00 -2.00
C TYR A 688 20.30 3.22 -1.19
N ALA A 689 21.27 2.33 -1.35
CA ALA A 689 22.61 2.48 -0.76
C ALA A 689 23.71 2.21 -1.80
N GLN A 690 24.88 2.77 -1.56
CA GLN A 690 26.03 2.62 -2.46
C GLN A 690 26.53 1.18 -2.48
N VAL A 691 26.71 0.64 -3.68
CA VAL A 691 27.24 -0.71 -3.91
C VAL A 691 28.73 -0.73 -3.57
N PRO A 692 29.23 -1.75 -2.85
CA PRO A 692 30.66 -1.97 -2.66
C PRO A 692 31.42 -2.04 -4.01
N ARG A 693 32.61 -1.45 -4.08
CA ARG A 693 33.37 -1.30 -5.34
C ARG A 693 33.59 -2.61 -6.10
N ASN A 694 33.89 -3.69 -5.40
CA ASN A 694 34.10 -5.02 -5.99
C ASN A 694 32.84 -5.53 -6.71
N ILE A 695 31.65 -5.35 -6.13
CA ILE A 695 30.38 -5.77 -6.72
C ILE A 695 29.99 -4.81 -7.84
N GLN A 696 30.25 -3.51 -7.68
CA GLN A 696 30.02 -2.52 -8.74
C GLN A 696 30.80 -2.89 -10.01
N GLU A 697 32.09 -3.25 -9.89
CA GLU A 697 32.91 -3.68 -11.02
C GLU A 697 32.35 -4.94 -11.70
N GLU A 698 31.89 -5.92 -10.91
CA GLU A 698 31.27 -7.14 -11.41
C GLU A 698 29.97 -6.87 -12.18
N VAL A 699 29.07 -6.04 -11.63
CA VAL A 699 27.80 -5.68 -12.26
C VAL A 699 28.02 -4.90 -13.55
N VAL A 700 28.98 -3.97 -13.56
CA VAL A 700 29.36 -3.20 -14.75
C VAL A 700 29.97 -4.11 -15.81
N ALA A 701 30.89 -5.00 -15.44
CA ALA A 701 31.48 -5.97 -16.36
C ALA A 701 30.44 -6.91 -16.97
N ARG A 702 29.48 -7.40 -16.16
CA ARG A 702 28.38 -8.23 -16.63
C ARG A 702 27.51 -7.49 -17.64
N ARG A 703 27.14 -6.24 -17.36
CA ARG A 703 26.37 -5.40 -18.31
C ARG A 703 27.13 -5.14 -19.61
N LEU A 704 28.42 -4.87 -19.54
CA LEU A 704 29.26 -4.68 -20.73
C LEU A 704 29.32 -5.94 -21.58
N LYS A 705 29.52 -7.10 -20.94
CA LYS A 705 29.54 -8.39 -21.64
C LYS A 705 28.19 -8.73 -22.26
N GLU A 706 27.09 -8.53 -21.53
CA GLU A 706 25.73 -8.68 -22.08
C GLU A 706 25.54 -7.77 -23.31
N LYS A 707 26.06 -6.54 -23.26
CA LYS A 707 25.99 -5.60 -24.39
C LYS A 707 26.83 -6.05 -25.59
N GLU A 708 28.03 -6.58 -25.36
CA GLU A 708 28.89 -7.13 -26.42
C GLU A 708 28.28 -8.37 -27.06
N GLU A 709 27.73 -9.29 -26.26
CA GLU A 709 27.02 -10.49 -26.74
C GLU A 709 25.76 -10.10 -27.54
N ARG A 710 25.04 -9.06 -27.11
CA ARG A 710 23.90 -8.48 -27.83
C ARG A 710 24.30 -7.84 -29.16
N MET A 711 25.38 -7.06 -29.21
CA MET A 711 25.89 -6.47 -30.47
C MET A 711 26.42 -7.52 -31.45
N ALA A 712 26.79 -8.71 -30.97
CA ALA A 712 27.21 -9.82 -31.82
C ALA A 712 26.05 -10.67 -32.36
N THR A 713 24.84 -10.55 -31.77
CA THR A 713 23.63 -11.29 -32.18
C THR A 713 22.64 -10.46 -32.99
N ALA A 714 22.72 -9.13 -32.94
CA ALA A 714 22.02 -8.18 -33.82
C ALA A 714 22.81 -7.94 -35.13
#